data_AF-A0A8X7ZJJ7-F1
#
_entry.id   AF-A0A8X7ZJJ7-F1
#
_cell.length_a   1.000
_cell.length_b   1.000
_cell.length_c   1.000
_cell.angle_alpha   90.00
_cell.angle_beta   90.00
_cell.angle_gamma   90.00
#
_symmetry.space_group_name_H-M   'P 1'
#
loop_
_entity.id
_entity.type
_entity.pdbx_description
1 polymer ?
#
loop_
_entity_poly.entity_id
_entity_poly.type
_entity_poly.pdbx_seq_one_letter_code
_entity_poly.pdbx_strand_id
1 'polypeptide(L)'
;MGCKHSRHQDHHHRDSFGCRASSNPCSSPNVPSYAVYDDGRSKPQSRYSRIGDDYHSLEQVTRALAQAGLESSNLIVGIDFTKSNEWTGARSFHRKSLHHLGDSMNPYEQAISIIGRTLSAFDEDNLIPCFGFGDATTHDQKVFSFYPDDQLCNGFEEVLSRYREIVPRVNLAGPTSFAPIIETAIEIVDSSGGQYHVLLIIADGQVTRSVGTVNGQLSSQEQNTIYAIVKASNYPLSIVLVGVGDGPWDMMHIFDDNIPSRAFDNFQFVNFTEIMSKNIPMSKKETEFALDALMEIPSQYKATIDLQLLGCQKGAPGRNALPPPLGNGSVNSYHSSPRSNAAYVPSTDHSSDDRHCPSCLWNKKDLAFGCGHQTCYDCGKDLNQCPIWLGFVGLMLEVHRTALYLSESFCTYLSVRANTSTRTSTTTTTLQTSDQQVLDYKIQDQRGGQEEGGGHKDLEDKEEEINPYVFEYDRDFVSRVKTEHGRVDVLQQFTKNSNLLSALANYRVEILEANPLTFITPAHIDADFVLFVVKGRGAITVIHEEIKRETSNLECGDIFRVHADTTFYMVNRDEYEKLYVAKILFPVNLPGNYEAFYGAGGGDSESFFEAFSWDLVEAALNDVSFASSLHVYRSINQTERGRLEKIFKQEQGKIMNATKQQIEALSQDEEGVRGSNGAWPFPSNVSGSPFNLFKKGAIKSNNYRDLYEADPRDYKPLEYLNLIGSMAGPFHSKAAKIFIVVEGEGYFEMACPHHSSSSGSSSPTYQNISSHLRRGTIFIAPASYPVAIVASNNSTLKLLCFEVNAQANIRYTLAGKGNVIDAMHIEAKELAFGVAGIEVEQIFRNQMDCFFFPGPSTRQQGQGSRADT
;
A
#
# COMPACT_ATOMS: atom_id res chain seq x y z
N MET A 1 -33.38 -1.19 -53.77
CA MET A 1 -33.54 0.05 -54.56
C MET A 1 -33.52 1.22 -53.59
N GLY A 2 -32.65 2.20 -53.81
CA GLY A 2 -32.30 3.22 -52.83
C GLY A 2 -33.15 4.50 -52.85
N CYS A 3 -32.72 5.42 -51.98
CA CYS A 3 -33.08 6.85 -51.88
C CYS A 3 -34.48 7.14 -51.30
N LYS A 4 -34.72 8.14 -50.44
CA LYS A 4 -34.03 9.41 -50.15
C LYS A 4 -34.57 10.01 -48.83
N HIS A 5 -33.78 10.92 -48.25
CA HIS A 5 -34.06 11.82 -47.12
C HIS A 5 -35.38 12.64 -47.22
N SER A 6 -35.97 13.02 -46.08
CA SER A 6 -36.03 14.42 -45.59
C SER A 6 -36.97 14.63 -44.38
N ARG A 7 -36.39 15.17 -43.30
CA ARG A 7 -36.82 16.22 -42.34
C ARG A 7 -38.31 16.53 -42.03
N HIS A 8 -38.51 16.65 -40.71
CA HIS A 8 -39.20 17.69 -39.90
C HIS A 8 -40.74 17.74 -39.75
N GLN A 9 -41.11 17.60 -38.47
CA GLN A 9 -42.03 18.40 -37.63
C GLN A 9 -43.55 18.31 -37.84
N ASP A 10 -44.19 17.69 -36.83
CA ASP A 10 -45.23 18.22 -35.94
C ASP A 10 -46.26 19.22 -36.49
N HIS A 11 -47.56 18.86 -36.46
CA HIS A 11 -48.48 19.25 -35.37
C HIS A 11 -49.98 18.92 -35.62
N HIS A 12 -50.72 18.93 -34.48
CA HIS A 12 -52.18 19.06 -34.27
C HIS A 12 -53.00 17.77 -34.32
N HIS A 13 -53.74 17.39 -33.26
CA HIS A 13 -54.89 18.06 -32.62
C HIS A 13 -55.20 17.31 -31.29
N ARG A 14 -55.86 17.82 -30.24
CA ARG A 14 -57.12 18.57 -30.19
C ARG A 14 -57.46 18.99 -28.74
N ASP A 15 -58.23 20.07 -28.68
CA ASP A 15 -59.25 20.44 -27.68
C ASP A 15 -58.83 20.98 -26.29
N SER A 16 -59.51 21.97 -25.70
CA SER A 16 -60.41 23.09 -26.08
C SER A 16 -61.01 23.60 -24.74
N PHE A 17 -61.51 24.84 -24.74
CA PHE A 17 -62.20 25.61 -23.64
C PHE A 17 -61.24 26.33 -22.66
N GLY A 18 -61.07 27.66 -22.62
CA GLY A 18 -61.96 28.82 -22.91
C GLY A 18 -62.68 29.22 -21.61
N CYS A 19 -62.57 30.40 -20.98
CA CYS A 19 -62.59 31.80 -21.46
C CYS A 19 -62.19 32.75 -20.28
N ARG A 20 -61.31 33.76 -20.48
CA ARG A 20 -61.56 35.24 -20.65
C ARG A 20 -62.14 35.97 -19.39
N ALA A 21 -61.78 37.20 -19.00
CA ALA A 21 -61.19 38.35 -19.69
C ALA A 21 -60.54 39.40 -18.75
N SER A 22 -59.88 40.36 -19.39
CA SER A 22 -59.02 41.49 -18.98
C SER A 22 -59.62 42.63 -18.13
N SER A 23 -58.73 43.39 -17.50
CA SER A 23 -58.75 44.87 -17.49
C SER A 23 -57.33 45.48 -17.42
N ASN A 24 -57.12 46.47 -18.28
CA ASN A 24 -55.97 47.37 -18.58
C ASN A 24 -55.53 48.31 -17.41
N PRO A 25 -54.55 49.26 -17.54
CA PRO A 25 -53.40 49.44 -18.46
C PRO A 25 -52.09 50.05 -17.82
N CYS A 26 -51.10 50.32 -18.69
CA CYS A 26 -50.16 51.48 -18.73
C CYS A 26 -48.73 51.37 -18.18
N SER A 27 -47.85 52.08 -18.90
CA SER A 27 -46.40 51.92 -18.99
C SER A 27 -45.60 53.04 -18.29
N SER A 28 -44.55 52.63 -17.56
CA SER A 28 -43.19 53.23 -17.37
C SER A 28 -43.02 54.62 -16.68
N PRO A 29 -41.81 55.02 -16.19
CA PRO A 29 -40.64 54.31 -15.59
C PRO A 29 -39.98 55.06 -14.36
N ASN A 30 -38.82 54.56 -13.86
CA ASN A 30 -37.72 55.22 -13.08
C ASN A 30 -37.62 55.08 -11.52
N VAL A 31 -36.69 54.21 -11.05
CA VAL A 31 -35.46 54.37 -10.17
C VAL A 31 -35.48 55.49 -9.09
N PRO A 32 -34.99 55.34 -7.80
CA PRO A 32 -33.74 54.70 -7.36
C PRO A 32 -33.71 53.89 -6.03
N SER A 33 -32.59 53.17 -5.88
CA SER A 33 -32.02 52.46 -4.72
C SER A 33 -31.49 53.38 -3.60
N TYR A 34 -31.71 53.02 -2.33
CA TYR A 34 -30.72 52.73 -1.26
C TYR A 34 -31.33 52.88 0.15
N ALA A 35 -30.84 52.04 1.09
CA ALA A 35 -30.88 52.08 2.57
C ALA A 35 -32.08 51.45 3.33
N VAL A 36 -31.98 50.73 4.47
CA VAL A 36 -31.02 49.78 5.13
C VAL A 36 -31.83 49.04 6.26
N TYR A 37 -31.35 47.87 6.72
CA TYR A 37 -31.43 47.22 8.05
C TYR A 37 -32.50 46.15 8.38
N ASP A 38 -32.03 44.89 8.31
CA ASP A 38 -31.95 43.83 9.34
C ASP A 38 -33.00 43.66 10.46
N ASP A 39 -33.50 42.42 10.59
CA ASP A 39 -33.54 41.69 11.88
C ASP A 39 -33.58 40.16 11.64
N GLY A 40 -32.42 39.52 11.77
CA GLY A 40 -32.18 38.46 12.77
C GLY A 40 -33.13 37.25 12.88
N ARG A 41 -32.74 36.12 12.26
CA ARG A 41 -32.68 34.77 12.87
C ARG A 41 -32.09 33.75 11.88
N SER A 42 -30.79 33.54 12.02
CA SER A 42 -29.94 32.61 11.27
C SER A 42 -30.17 31.15 11.67
N LYS A 43 -30.45 30.29 10.68
CA LYS A 43 -30.26 28.83 10.78
C LYS A 43 -28.77 28.53 10.50
N PRO A 44 -28.13 27.60 11.23
CA PRO A 44 -26.73 27.28 10.99
C PRO A 44 -26.60 26.57 9.63
N GLN A 45 -25.89 27.20 8.69
CA GLN A 45 -25.46 26.54 7.46
C GLN A 45 -24.43 25.46 7.80
N SER A 46 -24.62 24.26 7.25
CA SER A 46 -23.64 23.16 7.29
C SER A 46 -22.30 23.67 6.78
N ARG A 47 -21.26 23.54 7.60
CA ARG A 47 -19.95 24.20 7.44
C ARG A 47 -18.93 23.36 6.66
N TYR A 48 -19.35 22.29 5.97
CA TYR A 48 -18.43 21.27 5.44
C TYR A 48 -18.90 20.71 4.09
N SER A 49 -18.09 20.92 3.05
CA SER A 49 -18.29 20.39 1.69
C SER A 49 -17.01 19.75 1.17
N ARG A 50 -17.13 18.58 0.51
CA ARG A 50 -16.03 17.95 -0.24
C ARG A 50 -15.61 18.86 -1.40
N ILE A 51 -14.31 18.93 -1.67
CA ILE A 51 -13.76 19.56 -2.88
C ILE A 51 -14.16 18.69 -4.08
N GLY A 52 -14.73 19.30 -5.12
CA GLY A 52 -15.09 18.60 -6.37
C GLY A 52 -13.94 18.63 -7.38
N ASP A 53 -14.10 17.95 -8.52
CA ASP A 53 -12.99 17.82 -9.50
C ASP A 53 -13.11 18.80 -10.68
N ASP A 54 -14.21 19.56 -10.75
CA ASP A 54 -14.56 20.41 -11.89
C ASP A 54 -14.19 21.89 -11.66
N TYR A 55 -12.90 22.19 -11.49
CA TYR A 55 -12.41 23.57 -11.42
C TYR A 55 -11.73 24.03 -12.71
N HIS A 56 -11.86 25.33 -13.01
CA HIS A 56 -11.34 25.94 -14.24
C HIS A 56 -10.45 27.17 -13.99
N SER A 57 -10.24 27.57 -12.74
CA SER A 57 -9.29 28.63 -12.37
C SER A 57 -8.72 28.43 -10.97
N LEU A 58 -7.55 29.02 -10.70
CA LEU A 58 -6.92 28.98 -9.38
C LEU A 58 -7.81 29.59 -8.29
N GLU A 59 -8.55 30.67 -8.60
CA GLU A 59 -9.47 31.29 -7.64
C GLU A 59 -10.65 30.37 -7.27
N GLN A 60 -11.03 29.44 -8.15
CA GLN A 60 -12.03 28.42 -7.81
C GLN A 60 -11.45 27.39 -6.85
N VAL A 61 -10.20 26.96 -7.08
CA VAL A 61 -9.49 26.03 -6.18
C VAL A 61 -9.28 26.67 -4.81
N THR A 62 -8.79 27.91 -4.73
CA THR A 62 -8.66 28.64 -3.46
C THR A 62 -10.00 28.74 -2.73
N ARG A 63 -11.10 29.07 -3.42
CA ARG A 63 -12.43 29.12 -2.78
C ARG A 63 -12.89 27.74 -2.30
N ALA A 64 -12.58 26.68 -3.04
CA ALA A 64 -12.92 25.32 -2.67
C ALA A 64 -12.18 24.87 -1.40
N LEU A 65 -10.88 25.17 -1.30
CA LEU A 65 -10.08 24.90 -0.10
C LEU A 65 -10.67 25.61 1.13
N ALA A 66 -11.04 26.89 1.00
CA ALA A 66 -11.70 27.64 2.07
C ALA A 66 -13.05 27.04 2.47
N GLN A 67 -13.87 26.65 1.49
CA GLN A 67 -15.17 26.01 1.73
C GLN A 67 -15.06 24.61 2.34
N ALA A 68 -13.96 23.91 2.10
CA ALA A 68 -13.66 22.62 2.68
C ALA A 68 -13.17 22.72 4.14
N GLY A 69 -12.90 23.93 4.63
CA GLY A 69 -12.54 24.19 6.02
C GLY A 69 -11.08 24.52 6.27
N LEU A 70 -10.28 24.79 5.23
CA LEU A 70 -8.97 25.40 5.42
C LEU A 70 -9.16 26.88 5.77
N GLU A 71 -9.00 27.22 7.05
CA GLU A 71 -9.19 28.57 7.55
C GLU A 71 -7.90 29.40 7.49
N SER A 72 -6.78 28.77 7.84
CA SER A 72 -5.45 29.37 7.78
C SER A 72 -4.36 28.30 7.74
N SER A 73 -3.17 28.67 7.26
CA SER A 73 -1.99 27.80 7.21
C SER A 73 -0.72 28.62 7.05
N ASN A 74 0.30 28.38 7.87
CA ASN A 74 1.64 28.92 7.61
C ASN A 74 2.37 28.05 6.57
N LEU A 75 3.31 28.62 5.84
CA LEU A 75 3.99 27.93 4.73
C LEU A 75 5.48 27.79 4.96
N ILE A 76 6.04 26.61 4.66
CA ILE A 76 7.48 26.34 4.65
C ILE A 76 7.86 25.82 3.27
N VAL A 77 8.96 26.28 2.69
CA VAL A 77 9.40 25.85 1.34
C VAL A 77 10.77 25.20 1.38
N GLY A 78 10.86 23.97 0.89
CA GLY A 78 12.10 23.22 0.69
C GLY A 78 12.39 22.98 -0.79
N ILE A 79 13.56 23.41 -1.26
CA ILE A 79 14.00 23.25 -2.64
C ILE A 79 15.16 22.26 -2.72
N ASP A 80 15.00 21.22 -3.51
CA ASP A 80 16.04 20.25 -3.81
C ASP A 80 17.13 20.86 -4.71
N PHE A 81 18.39 20.75 -4.30
CA PHE A 81 19.58 21.15 -5.05
C PHE A 81 20.53 19.96 -5.28
N THR A 82 19.98 18.76 -5.41
CA THR A 82 20.75 17.57 -5.77
C THR A 82 21.20 17.60 -7.22
N LYS A 83 22.27 16.87 -7.51
CA LYS A 83 22.95 16.82 -8.79
C LYS A 83 22.10 16.20 -9.89
N SER A 84 21.11 15.38 -9.52
CA SER A 84 20.16 14.80 -10.48
C SER A 84 19.48 15.85 -11.35
N ASN A 85 19.28 17.06 -10.82
CA ASN A 85 18.72 18.21 -11.54
C ASN A 85 19.48 18.58 -12.81
N GLU A 86 20.73 18.14 -13.00
CA GLU A 86 21.49 18.34 -14.23
C GLU A 86 20.99 17.49 -15.40
N TRP A 87 20.45 16.29 -15.13
CA TRP A 87 20.09 15.32 -16.17
C TRP A 87 18.61 14.90 -16.17
N THR A 88 17.86 15.09 -15.08
CA THR A 88 16.42 14.77 -14.99
C THR A 88 15.52 15.72 -15.76
N GLY A 89 16.09 16.70 -16.48
CA GLY A 89 15.42 17.49 -17.52
C GLY A 89 15.65 16.98 -18.95
N ALA A 90 16.27 15.80 -19.14
CA ALA A 90 16.66 15.27 -20.44
C ALA A 90 15.48 15.16 -21.43
N ARG A 91 14.32 14.68 -20.96
CA ARG A 91 13.10 14.50 -21.76
C ARG A 91 12.12 15.64 -21.55
N SER A 92 11.88 16.02 -20.29
CA SER A 92 10.85 17.00 -19.88
C SER A 92 11.26 18.45 -20.06
N PHE A 93 12.57 18.76 -20.04
CA PHE A 93 13.06 20.13 -20.07
C PHE A 93 14.17 20.34 -21.12
N HIS A 94 14.01 19.71 -22.28
CA HIS A 94 14.84 19.94 -23.47
C HIS A 94 16.35 19.75 -23.22
N ARG A 95 16.74 18.76 -22.40
CA ARG A 95 18.14 18.48 -22.03
C ARG A 95 18.84 19.62 -21.27
N LYS A 96 18.06 20.51 -20.66
CA LYS A 96 18.58 21.53 -19.74
C LYS A 96 18.46 21.02 -18.31
N SER A 97 19.31 21.55 -17.44
CA SER A 97 19.10 21.40 -16.00
C SER A 97 17.75 21.99 -15.60
N LEU A 98 17.06 21.35 -14.66
CA LEU A 98 15.78 21.84 -14.15
C LEU A 98 15.91 23.18 -13.40
N HIS A 99 17.13 23.52 -12.94
CA HIS A 99 17.45 24.84 -12.38
C HIS A 99 17.91 25.85 -13.45
N HIS A 100 17.91 25.52 -14.74
CA HIS A 100 18.36 26.46 -15.77
C HIS A 100 17.52 27.74 -15.73
N LEU A 101 18.18 28.87 -15.47
CA LEU A 101 17.56 30.19 -15.46
C LEU A 101 17.52 30.76 -16.89
N GLY A 102 16.36 31.24 -17.31
CA GLY A 102 16.17 31.92 -18.59
C GLY A 102 15.05 32.96 -18.53
N ASP A 103 14.59 33.38 -19.72
CA ASP A 103 13.47 34.32 -19.88
C ASP A 103 12.12 33.69 -19.49
N SER A 104 11.99 32.37 -19.68
CA SER A 104 10.85 31.57 -19.24
C SER A 104 11.14 30.89 -17.90
N MET A 105 10.13 30.80 -17.04
CA MET A 105 10.21 30.08 -15.77
C MET A 105 10.56 28.60 -15.99
N ASN A 106 11.54 28.10 -15.23
CA ASN A 106 11.82 26.67 -15.15
C ASN A 106 10.75 25.92 -14.32
N PRO A 107 10.73 24.58 -14.31
CA PRO A 107 9.70 23.81 -13.60
C PRO A 107 9.58 24.13 -12.10
N TYR A 108 10.70 24.40 -11.41
CA TYR A 108 10.68 24.84 -10.01
C TYR A 108 9.99 26.21 -9.88
N GLU A 109 10.37 27.19 -10.70
CA GLU A 109 9.76 28.53 -10.67
C GLU A 109 8.24 28.48 -10.96
N GLN A 110 7.83 27.62 -11.89
CA GLN A 110 6.40 27.43 -12.21
C GLN A 110 5.64 26.81 -11.03
N ALA A 111 6.19 25.76 -10.40
CA ALA A 111 5.56 25.12 -9.25
C ALA A 111 5.41 26.09 -8.07
N ILE A 112 6.48 26.82 -7.72
CA ILE A 112 6.49 27.87 -6.68
C ILE A 112 5.42 28.94 -7.00
N SER A 113 5.36 29.40 -8.24
CA SER A 113 4.41 30.46 -8.65
C SER A 113 2.95 30.00 -8.61
N ILE A 114 2.64 28.77 -9.01
CA ILE A 114 1.25 28.27 -9.03
C ILE A 114 0.77 28.02 -7.61
N ILE A 115 1.53 27.28 -6.79
CA ILE A 115 1.16 27.03 -5.39
C ILE A 115 1.08 28.33 -4.61
N GLY A 116 2.03 29.25 -4.82
CA GLY A 116 2.02 30.54 -4.16
C GLY A 116 0.77 31.36 -4.44
N ARG A 117 0.29 31.39 -5.69
CA ARG A 117 -0.97 32.07 -6.05
C ARG A 117 -2.22 31.41 -5.45
N THR A 118 -2.16 30.11 -5.12
CA THR A 118 -3.30 29.39 -4.57
C THR A 118 -3.35 29.45 -3.04
N LEU A 119 -2.21 29.31 -2.37
CA LEU A 119 -2.10 29.24 -0.90
C LEU A 119 -1.87 30.59 -0.21
N SER A 120 -1.42 31.64 -0.91
CA SER A 120 -1.20 32.97 -0.30
C SER A 120 -2.44 33.57 0.37
N ALA A 121 -3.64 33.08 0.03
CA ALA A 121 -4.89 33.52 0.64
C ALA A 121 -5.10 32.96 2.07
N PHE A 122 -4.35 31.92 2.46
CA PHE A 122 -4.45 31.24 3.75
C PHE A 122 -3.25 31.50 4.66
N ASP A 123 -2.18 32.08 4.12
CA ASP A 123 -0.96 32.41 4.86
C ASP A 123 -1.19 33.56 5.84
N GLU A 124 -0.99 33.32 7.14
CA GLU A 124 -1.38 34.29 8.18
C GLU A 124 -0.42 35.48 8.27
N ASP A 125 0.87 35.24 8.08
CA ASP A 125 1.93 36.22 8.28
C ASP A 125 2.64 36.63 6.99
N ASN A 126 2.45 35.88 5.90
CA ASN A 126 3.17 36.04 4.64
C ASN A 126 4.70 35.89 4.79
N LEU A 127 5.16 35.26 5.87
CA LEU A 127 6.57 35.04 6.18
C LEU A 127 6.91 33.56 5.98
N ILE A 128 7.64 33.26 4.92
CA ILE A 128 7.90 31.90 4.46
C ILE A 128 9.35 31.52 4.78
N PRO A 129 9.60 30.61 5.75
CA PRO A 129 10.88 29.95 5.88
C PRO A 129 11.21 29.16 4.61
N CYS A 130 12.34 29.47 3.98
CA CYS A 130 12.73 28.88 2.71
C CYS A 130 14.15 28.31 2.76
N PHE A 131 14.28 27.04 2.38
CA PHE A 131 15.49 26.26 2.54
C PHE A 131 15.88 25.52 1.27
N GLY A 132 17.18 25.30 1.09
CA GLY A 132 17.73 24.37 0.12
C GLY A 132 18.37 23.16 0.78
N PHE A 133 18.33 22.00 0.12
CA PHE A 133 18.91 20.75 0.63
C PHE A 133 19.52 19.89 -0.49
N GLY A 134 20.38 18.94 -0.12
CA GLY A 134 20.99 17.97 -1.05
C GLY A 134 22.14 18.51 -1.91
N ASP A 135 22.57 19.76 -1.67
CA ASP A 135 23.76 20.34 -2.29
C ASP A 135 25.05 19.83 -1.63
N ALA A 136 26.21 20.26 -2.15
CA ALA A 136 27.52 19.84 -1.65
C ALA A 136 27.81 20.26 -0.20
N THR A 137 27.08 21.24 0.34
CA THR A 137 27.27 21.69 1.72
C THR A 137 26.34 20.98 2.71
N THR A 138 25.15 20.59 2.27
CA THR A 138 24.12 19.99 3.14
C THR A 138 24.05 18.48 3.08
N HIS A 139 24.35 17.86 1.94
CA HIS A 139 24.20 16.42 1.70
C HIS A 139 22.83 15.90 2.19
N ASP A 140 22.77 14.74 2.84
CA ASP A 140 21.58 14.14 3.45
C ASP A 140 21.45 14.41 4.96
N GLN A 141 22.14 15.44 5.47
CA GLN A 141 22.24 15.69 6.92
C GLN A 141 21.67 17.03 7.37
N LYS A 142 21.71 18.06 6.52
CA LYS A 142 21.34 19.44 6.89
C LYS A 142 20.49 20.11 5.81
N VAL A 143 20.07 21.33 6.08
CA VAL A 143 19.50 22.28 5.12
C VAL A 143 20.27 23.60 5.20
N PHE A 144 20.21 24.41 4.16
CA PHE A 144 20.69 25.80 4.18
C PHE A 144 19.50 26.76 4.02
N SER A 145 19.50 27.88 4.73
CA SER A 145 18.48 28.91 4.59
C SER A 145 18.72 29.78 3.36
N PHE A 146 17.65 30.30 2.76
CA PHE A 146 17.73 31.25 1.65
C PHE A 146 18.22 32.63 2.09
N TYR A 147 18.16 32.94 3.38
CA TYR A 147 18.80 34.12 3.96
C TYR A 147 19.72 33.76 5.13
N PRO A 148 20.75 34.58 5.43
CA PRO A 148 21.49 34.48 6.68
C PRO A 148 20.59 34.72 7.89
N ASP A 149 21.04 34.24 9.06
CA ASP A 149 20.41 34.51 10.37
C ASP A 149 18.92 34.15 10.44
N ASP A 150 18.50 33.11 9.72
CA ASP A 150 17.12 32.58 9.67
C ASP A 150 16.04 33.62 9.30
N GLN A 151 16.42 34.67 8.56
CA GLN A 151 15.45 35.62 8.02
C GLN A 151 14.48 34.92 7.05
N LEU A 152 13.19 35.24 7.19
CA LEU A 152 12.10 34.66 6.41
C LEU A 152 11.82 35.47 5.13
N CYS A 153 11.35 34.82 4.07
CA CYS A 153 10.93 35.47 2.83
C CYS A 153 9.54 36.11 3.00
N ASN A 154 9.35 37.34 2.53
CA ASN A 154 8.05 38.01 2.48
C ASN A 154 7.27 37.57 1.23
N GLY A 155 6.55 36.45 1.36
CA GLY A 155 5.74 35.83 0.32
C GLY A 155 6.54 35.15 -0.79
N PHE A 156 5.81 34.52 -1.72
CA PHE A 156 6.38 33.70 -2.80
C PHE A 156 7.19 34.49 -3.84
N GLU A 157 6.92 35.80 -3.99
CA GLU A 157 7.70 36.66 -4.88
C GLU A 157 9.16 36.77 -4.40
N GLU A 158 9.37 36.88 -3.09
CA GLU A 158 10.71 36.90 -2.52
C GLU A 158 11.38 35.51 -2.55
N VAL A 159 10.61 34.44 -2.34
CA VAL A 159 11.08 33.06 -2.55
C VAL A 159 11.62 32.88 -3.97
N LEU A 160 10.87 33.32 -5.00
CA LEU A 160 11.29 33.27 -6.40
C LEU A 160 12.54 34.11 -6.68
N SER A 161 12.58 35.36 -6.19
CA SER A 161 13.76 36.23 -6.36
C SER A 161 15.00 35.61 -5.76
N ARG A 162 14.89 35.09 -4.53
CA ARG A 162 16.01 34.47 -3.82
C ARG A 162 16.45 33.16 -4.44
N TYR A 163 15.51 32.33 -4.91
CA TYR A 163 15.82 31.14 -5.70
C TYR A 163 16.71 31.49 -6.90
N ARG A 164 16.34 32.50 -7.70
CA ARG A 164 17.13 32.93 -8.88
C ARG A 164 18.53 33.46 -8.51
N GLU A 165 18.69 34.07 -7.33
CA GLU A 165 19.99 34.56 -6.85
C GLU A 165 20.89 33.45 -6.29
N ILE A 166 20.30 32.41 -5.71
CA ILE A 166 20.99 31.30 -5.05
C ILE A 166 21.42 30.25 -6.08
N VAL A 167 20.55 29.86 -7.00
CA VAL A 167 20.80 28.80 -8.00
C VAL A 167 22.20 28.88 -8.63
N PRO A 168 22.71 30.03 -9.11
CA PRO A 168 24.04 30.11 -9.73
C PRO A 168 25.23 29.90 -8.76
N ARG A 169 24.98 29.89 -7.45
CA ARG A 169 25.99 29.83 -6.38
C ARG A 169 26.04 28.45 -5.71
N VAL A 170 25.03 27.61 -5.92
CA VAL A 170 24.94 26.28 -5.32
C VAL A 170 25.76 25.27 -6.12
N ASN A 171 26.52 24.44 -5.41
CA ASN A 171 27.19 23.28 -6.01
C ASN A 171 26.29 22.05 -5.82
N LEU A 172 25.66 21.58 -6.90
CA LEU A 172 24.74 20.44 -6.82
C LEU A 172 25.47 19.14 -6.45
N ALA A 173 24.92 18.36 -5.51
CA ALA A 173 25.53 17.12 -5.03
C ALA A 173 24.49 16.06 -4.64
N GLY A 174 24.74 15.26 -3.61
CA GLY A 174 23.82 14.24 -3.13
C GLY A 174 24.40 13.54 -1.91
N PRO A 175 23.71 12.51 -1.38
CA PRO A 175 22.49 11.89 -1.90
C PRO A 175 21.20 12.69 -1.60
N THR A 176 20.14 12.46 -2.37
CA THR A 176 18.79 13.02 -2.14
C THR A 176 18.16 12.37 -0.90
N SER A 177 17.81 13.18 0.10
CA SER A 177 17.02 12.79 1.27
C SER A 177 16.11 13.93 1.69
N PHE A 178 14.84 13.63 2.01
CA PHE A 178 13.88 14.62 2.49
C PHE A 178 13.84 14.71 4.02
N ALA A 179 14.50 13.79 4.72
CA ALA A 179 14.53 13.78 6.19
C ALA A 179 15.02 15.11 6.79
N PRO A 180 16.12 15.73 6.32
CA PRO A 180 16.61 16.98 6.91
C PRO A 180 15.61 18.13 6.83
N ILE A 181 14.90 18.28 5.71
CA ILE A 181 13.92 19.36 5.53
C ILE A 181 12.63 19.10 6.31
N ILE A 182 12.17 17.86 6.38
CA ILE A 182 11.00 17.48 7.19
C ILE A 182 11.29 17.70 8.67
N GLU A 183 12.48 17.29 9.14
CA GLU A 183 12.88 17.51 10.54
C GLU A 183 13.01 19.00 10.87
N THR A 184 13.53 19.82 9.96
CA THR A 184 13.56 21.28 10.11
C THR A 184 12.14 21.86 10.20
N ALA A 185 11.20 21.37 9.40
CA ALA A 185 9.81 21.82 9.45
C ALA A 185 9.11 21.46 10.76
N ILE A 186 9.39 20.27 11.33
CA ILE A 186 8.90 19.88 12.66
C ILE A 186 9.36 20.88 13.72
N GLU A 187 10.62 21.34 13.65
CA GLU A 187 11.16 22.32 14.60
C GLU A 187 10.51 23.69 14.45
N ILE A 188 10.24 24.14 13.22
CA ILE A 188 9.50 25.38 12.97
C ILE A 188 8.09 25.29 13.58
N VAL A 189 7.38 24.18 13.34
CA VAL A 189 6.05 23.95 13.91
C VAL A 189 6.11 23.95 15.45
N ASP A 190 7.09 23.29 16.05
CA ASP A 190 7.25 23.27 17.51
C ASP A 190 7.56 24.67 18.09
N SER A 191 8.47 25.41 17.45
CA SER A 191 8.89 26.75 17.87
C SER A 191 7.79 27.81 17.67
N SER A 192 6.90 27.61 16.70
CA SER A 192 5.71 28.46 16.47
C SER A 192 4.62 28.30 17.55
N GLY A 193 4.81 27.39 18.51
CA GLY A 193 3.78 27.06 19.49
C GLY A 193 2.80 26.00 19.02
N GLY A 194 3.14 25.21 18.00
CA GLY A 194 2.26 24.21 17.41
C GLY A 194 1.18 24.82 16.51
N GLN A 195 1.52 25.86 15.75
CA GLN A 195 0.64 26.38 14.69
C GLN A 195 0.65 25.42 13.48
N TYR A 196 -0.43 25.42 12.71
CA TYR A 196 -0.52 24.58 11.52
C TYR A 196 0.39 25.08 10.40
N HIS A 197 1.20 24.18 9.85
CA HIS A 197 2.07 24.49 8.71
C HIS A 197 1.86 23.51 7.56
N VAL A 198 2.05 23.99 6.34
CA VAL A 198 2.22 23.19 5.13
C VAL A 198 3.67 23.31 4.65
N LEU A 199 4.39 22.19 4.65
CA LEU A 199 5.72 22.08 4.05
C LEU A 199 5.60 21.72 2.56
N LEU A 200 5.97 22.65 1.70
CA LEU A 200 6.11 22.43 0.26
C LEU A 200 7.54 22.00 -0.08
N ILE A 201 7.74 20.76 -0.50
CA ILE A 201 9.00 20.24 -1.02
C ILE A 201 8.92 20.16 -2.54
N ILE A 202 9.90 20.71 -3.26
CA ILE A 202 10.00 20.57 -4.72
C ILE A 202 11.31 19.84 -5.02
N ALA A 203 11.22 18.71 -5.72
CA ALA A 203 12.34 17.81 -5.97
C ALA A 203 12.32 17.21 -7.37
N ASP A 204 13.47 16.75 -7.86
CA ASP A 204 13.60 16.23 -9.23
C ASP A 204 13.63 14.71 -9.41
N GLY A 205 13.65 14.01 -8.29
CA GLY A 205 13.57 12.56 -8.24
C GLY A 205 13.24 12.08 -6.85
N GLN A 206 13.01 10.77 -6.75
CA GLN A 206 12.83 10.10 -5.46
C GLN A 206 14.13 10.05 -4.64
N VAL A 207 13.99 9.68 -3.36
CA VAL A 207 15.09 9.50 -2.41
C VAL A 207 16.19 8.59 -2.99
N THR A 208 17.46 8.97 -2.81
CA THR A 208 18.59 8.24 -3.42
C THR A 208 18.75 6.85 -2.81
N ARG A 209 18.81 5.82 -3.66
CA ARG A 209 19.13 4.44 -3.26
C ARG A 209 20.64 4.22 -3.22
N SER A 210 21.13 3.65 -2.12
CA SER A 210 22.53 3.25 -2.00
C SER A 210 22.86 2.11 -3.00
N VAL A 211 24.04 2.15 -3.61
CA VAL A 211 24.47 1.22 -4.69
C VAL A 211 24.62 -0.25 -4.23
N GLY A 212 24.49 -0.52 -2.92
CA GLY A 212 24.52 -1.87 -2.34
C GLY A 212 23.19 -2.38 -1.79
N THR A 213 22.08 -1.65 -1.95
CA THR A 213 20.77 -2.07 -1.41
C THR A 213 20.18 -3.20 -2.26
N VAL A 214 19.90 -4.34 -1.63
CA VAL A 214 19.25 -5.49 -2.30
C VAL A 214 17.81 -5.13 -2.66
N ASN A 215 17.32 -5.56 -3.83
CA ASN A 215 15.94 -5.34 -4.26
C ASN A 215 14.95 -5.81 -3.17
N GLY A 216 14.13 -4.89 -2.67
CA GLY A 216 13.15 -5.13 -1.59
C GLY A 216 13.54 -4.57 -0.21
N GLN A 217 14.76 -4.04 -0.04
CA GLN A 217 15.18 -3.33 1.18
C GLN A 217 15.26 -1.82 0.95
N LEU A 218 14.86 -1.05 1.96
CA LEU A 218 15.00 0.40 2.01
C LEU A 218 16.46 0.76 2.36
N SER A 219 17.03 1.69 1.62
CA SER A 219 18.30 2.35 1.92
C SER A 219 18.18 3.25 3.14
N SER A 220 19.32 3.67 3.71
CA SER A 220 19.33 4.56 4.88
C SER A 220 18.59 5.87 4.61
N GLN A 221 18.72 6.45 3.42
CA GLN A 221 18.02 7.70 3.07
C GLN A 221 16.50 7.49 3.01
N GLU A 222 16.04 6.36 2.45
CA GLU A 222 14.62 6.00 2.37
C GLU A 222 14.03 5.76 3.76
N GLN A 223 14.72 4.98 4.62
CA GLN A 223 14.29 4.73 6.00
C GLN A 223 14.21 6.01 6.83
N ASN A 224 15.22 6.88 6.74
CA ASN A 224 15.24 8.16 7.46
C ASN A 224 14.11 9.08 7.00
N THR A 225 13.81 9.09 5.70
CA THR A 225 12.71 9.89 5.16
C THR A 225 11.36 9.39 5.67
N ILE A 226 11.11 8.07 5.66
CA ILE A 226 9.90 7.47 6.23
C ILE A 226 9.77 7.81 7.73
N TYR A 227 10.85 7.64 8.49
CA TYR A 227 10.85 7.98 9.91
C TYR A 227 10.53 9.46 10.15
N ALA A 228 11.08 10.36 9.33
CA ALA A 228 10.79 11.78 9.42
C ALA A 228 9.32 12.10 9.11
N ILE A 229 8.71 11.45 8.11
CA ILE A 229 7.28 11.60 7.79
C ILE A 229 6.39 11.10 8.95
N VAL A 230 6.67 9.89 9.46
CA VAL A 230 5.95 9.32 10.62
C VAL A 230 6.08 10.24 11.83
N LYS A 231 7.29 10.76 12.09
CA LYS A 231 7.51 11.72 13.18
C LYS A 231 6.72 13.01 12.95
N ALA A 232 6.71 13.54 11.73
CA ALA A 232 5.96 14.74 11.36
C ALA A 232 4.46 14.60 11.57
N SER A 233 3.89 13.40 11.40
CA SER A 233 2.45 13.15 11.66
C SER A 233 2.04 13.37 13.12
N ASN A 234 3.00 13.49 14.04
CA ASN A 234 2.73 13.83 15.44
C ASN A 234 2.69 15.36 15.68
N TYR A 235 2.79 16.17 14.65
CA TYR A 235 2.77 17.64 14.71
C TYR A 235 1.66 18.17 13.78
N PRO A 236 1.16 19.40 13.96
CA PRO A 236 0.23 20.01 13.03
C PRO A 236 0.93 20.44 11.73
N LEU A 237 1.42 19.45 10.98
CA LEU A 237 2.28 19.62 9.82
C LEU A 237 1.82 18.71 8.67
N SER A 238 1.39 19.34 7.58
CA SER A 238 1.15 18.70 6.29
C SER A 238 2.37 18.83 5.38
N ILE A 239 2.63 17.83 4.55
CA ILE A 239 3.78 17.80 3.62
C ILE A 239 3.24 17.63 2.20
N VAL A 240 3.59 18.54 1.30
CA VAL A 240 3.29 18.45 -0.14
C VAL A 240 4.60 18.29 -0.89
N LEU A 241 4.80 17.15 -1.54
CA LEU A 241 5.95 16.88 -2.39
C LEU A 241 5.58 17.03 -3.87
N VAL A 242 6.21 18.01 -4.54
CA VAL A 242 6.05 18.27 -5.96
C VAL A 242 7.22 17.67 -6.74
N GLY A 243 6.93 16.67 -7.57
CA GLY A 243 7.91 16.03 -8.45
C GLY A 243 8.06 16.75 -9.79
N VAL A 244 9.25 17.33 -10.05
CA VAL A 244 9.60 18.01 -11.31
C VAL A 244 10.66 17.23 -12.09
N GLY A 245 10.63 17.25 -13.43
CA GLY A 245 11.54 16.45 -14.24
C GLY A 245 11.07 15.01 -14.55
N ASP A 246 12.01 14.19 -15.02
CA ASP A 246 11.79 12.91 -15.68
C ASP A 246 11.51 11.72 -14.73
N GLY A 247 11.65 11.90 -13.42
CA GLY A 247 11.52 10.85 -12.42
C GLY A 247 12.74 9.92 -12.32
N PRO A 248 12.61 8.72 -11.70
CA PRO A 248 11.37 8.00 -11.36
C PRO A 248 10.64 8.53 -10.12
N TRP A 249 9.32 8.27 -10.08
CA TRP A 249 8.39 8.70 -9.01
C TRP A 249 7.69 7.55 -8.28
N ASP A 250 7.99 6.30 -8.65
CA ASP A 250 7.29 5.10 -8.15
C ASP A 250 7.26 5.01 -6.62
N MET A 251 8.32 5.45 -5.95
CA MET A 251 8.41 5.43 -4.49
C MET A 251 7.55 6.50 -3.82
N MET A 252 7.39 7.65 -4.45
CA MET A 252 6.67 8.75 -3.83
C MET A 252 5.17 8.45 -3.78
N HIS A 253 4.65 7.71 -4.76
CA HIS A 253 3.31 7.11 -4.70
C HIS A 253 3.15 6.07 -3.58
N ILE A 254 4.22 5.40 -3.17
CA ILE A 254 4.17 4.49 -2.01
C ILE A 254 4.09 5.30 -0.71
N PHE A 255 4.79 6.43 -0.64
CA PHE A 255 4.82 7.28 0.55
C PHE A 255 3.50 8.01 0.82
N ASP A 256 2.75 8.34 -0.22
CA ASP A 256 1.39 8.91 -0.14
C ASP A 256 0.44 8.03 0.71
N ASP A 257 0.23 6.79 0.29
CA ASP A 257 -0.87 5.97 0.84
C ASP A 257 -0.42 4.84 1.78
N ASN A 258 0.88 4.50 1.80
CA ASN A 258 1.34 3.22 2.36
C ASN A 258 2.42 3.35 3.45
N ILE A 259 2.50 4.47 4.17
CA ILE A 259 3.39 4.62 5.33
C ILE A 259 2.68 4.13 6.61
N PRO A 260 3.12 3.00 7.22
CA PRO A 260 2.54 2.51 8.46
C PRO A 260 2.91 3.40 9.66
N SER A 261 2.08 3.38 10.71
CA SER A 261 2.34 4.01 12.02
C SER A 261 2.32 5.55 12.07
N ARG A 262 1.85 6.23 11.02
CA ARG A 262 1.54 7.67 11.07
C ARG A 262 0.26 7.93 11.88
N ALA A 263 0.21 9.03 12.64
CA ALA A 263 -0.96 9.38 13.45
C ALA A 263 -2.15 9.85 12.60
N PHE A 264 -1.87 10.48 11.46
CA PHE A 264 -2.84 10.77 10.40
C PHE A 264 -2.10 10.83 9.06
N ASP A 265 -2.84 10.82 7.96
CA ASP A 265 -2.24 11.05 6.65
C ASP A 265 -1.80 12.50 6.51
N ASN A 266 -0.49 12.74 6.41
CA ASN A 266 0.10 14.07 6.42
C ASN A 266 1.02 14.33 5.23
N PHE A 267 0.98 13.48 4.19
CA PHE A 267 1.89 13.55 3.05
C PHE A 267 1.10 13.45 1.75
N GLN A 268 1.33 14.38 0.82
CA GLN A 268 0.70 14.43 -0.51
C GLN A 268 1.77 14.53 -1.60
N PHE A 269 1.78 13.63 -2.58
CA PHE A 269 2.67 13.66 -3.74
C PHE A 269 1.94 14.08 -5.02
N VAL A 270 2.55 14.97 -5.78
CA VAL A 270 2.03 15.42 -7.09
C VAL A 270 3.12 15.41 -8.17
N ASN A 271 2.82 14.75 -9.29
CA ASN A 271 3.70 14.70 -10.46
C ASN A 271 3.47 15.93 -11.38
N PHE A 272 4.19 17.02 -11.10
CA PHE A 272 4.08 18.27 -11.85
C PHE A 272 4.37 18.09 -13.34
N THR A 273 5.43 17.33 -13.67
CA THR A 273 5.84 17.13 -15.06
C THR A 273 4.75 16.45 -15.89
N GLU A 274 4.09 15.45 -15.32
CA GLU A 274 3.00 14.73 -15.98
C GLU A 274 1.83 15.66 -16.31
N ILE A 275 1.38 16.46 -15.34
CA ILE A 275 0.29 17.43 -15.53
C ILE A 275 0.68 18.47 -16.58
N MET A 276 1.89 19.03 -16.47
CA MET A 276 2.37 20.05 -17.41
C MET A 276 2.60 19.52 -18.83
N SER A 277 2.75 18.20 -19.00
CA SER A 277 2.88 17.55 -20.32
C SER A 277 1.55 17.35 -21.05
N LYS A 278 0.40 17.43 -20.37
CA LYS A 278 -0.93 17.19 -20.96
C LYS A 278 -1.21 18.14 -22.13
N ASN A 279 -1.96 17.69 -23.14
CA ASN A 279 -2.32 18.53 -24.29
C ASN A 279 -3.62 19.33 -24.03
N ILE A 280 -3.56 20.24 -23.05
CA ILE A 280 -4.68 21.12 -22.63
C ILE A 280 -4.19 22.56 -22.44
N PRO A 281 -5.08 23.57 -22.37
CA PRO A 281 -4.70 24.97 -22.14
C PRO A 281 -3.91 25.16 -20.83
N MET A 282 -2.93 26.09 -20.81
CA MET A 282 -2.06 26.32 -19.65
C MET A 282 -2.83 26.61 -18.37
N SER A 283 -3.87 27.44 -18.43
CA SER A 283 -4.71 27.74 -17.26
C SER A 283 -5.37 26.50 -16.65
N LYS A 284 -5.72 25.50 -17.46
CA LYS A 284 -6.25 24.23 -16.97
C LYS A 284 -5.16 23.38 -16.32
N LYS A 285 -3.95 23.36 -16.88
CA LYS A 285 -2.80 22.67 -16.26
C LYS A 285 -2.46 23.24 -14.90
N GLU A 286 -2.44 24.58 -14.79
CA GLU A 286 -2.21 25.27 -13.52
C GLU A 286 -3.30 24.92 -12.50
N THR A 287 -4.56 24.90 -12.93
CA THR A 287 -5.70 24.55 -12.06
C THR A 287 -5.64 23.09 -11.60
N GLU A 288 -5.36 22.16 -12.50
CA GLU A 288 -5.23 20.73 -12.20
C GLU A 288 -4.05 20.48 -11.27
N PHE A 289 -2.90 21.11 -11.51
CA PHE A 289 -1.75 21.02 -10.60
C PHE A 289 -2.05 21.58 -9.20
N ALA A 290 -2.68 22.75 -9.11
CA ALA A 290 -3.05 23.34 -7.83
C ALA A 290 -4.07 22.48 -7.06
N LEU A 291 -5.01 21.86 -7.77
CA LEU A 291 -5.97 20.95 -7.17
C LEU A 291 -5.28 19.67 -6.65
N ASP A 292 -4.53 18.97 -7.51
CA ASP A 292 -3.85 17.72 -7.17
C ASP A 292 -2.84 17.91 -6.01
N ALA A 293 -2.19 19.07 -5.93
CA ALA A 293 -1.25 19.38 -4.86
C ALA A 293 -1.91 19.70 -3.51
N LEU A 294 -3.16 20.19 -3.50
CA LEU A 294 -3.76 20.83 -2.32
C LEU A 294 -5.07 20.20 -1.86
N MET A 295 -5.67 19.30 -2.64
CA MET A 295 -6.99 18.74 -2.35
C MET A 295 -7.08 17.99 -1.02
N GLU A 296 -5.96 17.48 -0.50
CA GLU A 296 -5.92 16.79 0.79
C GLU A 296 -5.71 17.73 1.99
N ILE A 297 -5.14 18.92 1.77
CA ILE A 297 -4.75 19.84 2.85
C ILE A 297 -5.90 20.14 3.82
N PRO A 298 -7.15 20.39 3.39
CA PRO A 298 -8.25 20.61 4.33
C PRO A 298 -8.56 19.42 5.23
N SER A 299 -8.49 18.18 4.71
CA SER A 299 -8.67 16.97 5.53
C SER A 299 -7.50 16.75 6.49
N GLN A 300 -6.28 17.02 6.04
CA GLN A 300 -5.08 16.92 6.87
C GLN A 300 -5.10 17.96 7.99
N TYR A 301 -5.44 19.23 7.68
CA TYR A 301 -5.67 20.28 8.66
C TYR A 301 -6.72 19.87 9.69
N LYS A 302 -7.86 19.35 9.23
CA LYS A 302 -8.91 18.86 10.12
C LYS A 302 -8.42 17.74 11.04
N ALA A 303 -7.65 16.78 10.54
CA ALA A 303 -7.08 15.72 11.35
C ALA A 303 -6.19 16.28 12.48
N THR A 304 -5.44 17.35 12.24
CA THR A 304 -4.64 18.01 13.30
C THR A 304 -5.49 18.63 14.40
N ILE A 305 -6.68 19.14 14.05
CA ILE A 305 -7.67 19.64 15.03
C ILE A 305 -8.25 18.47 15.83
N ASP A 306 -8.70 17.43 15.13
CA ASP A 306 -9.37 16.26 15.73
C ASP A 306 -8.42 15.53 16.70
N LEU A 307 -7.14 15.40 16.33
CA LEU A 307 -6.06 14.84 17.17
C LEU A 307 -5.51 15.80 18.23
N GLN A 308 -6.07 17.01 18.36
CA GLN A 308 -5.65 18.03 19.33
C GLN A 308 -4.15 18.38 19.27
N LEU A 309 -3.58 18.40 18.05
CA LEU A 309 -2.16 18.69 17.85
C LEU A 309 -1.85 20.19 17.85
N LEU A 310 -2.84 21.04 17.53
CA LEU A 310 -2.69 22.49 17.53
C LEU A 310 -2.42 23.04 18.93
N GLY A 311 -1.48 23.99 19.04
CA GLY A 311 -1.14 24.64 20.29
C GLY A 311 -0.26 23.81 21.24
N CYS A 312 0.21 22.63 20.82
CA CYS A 312 1.03 21.73 21.62
C CYS A 312 2.52 21.84 21.25
N GLN A 313 3.36 22.22 22.22
CA GLN A 313 4.83 22.14 22.09
C GLN A 313 5.34 20.83 22.70
N LYS A 314 6.13 20.09 21.91
CA LYS A 314 6.69 18.77 22.26
C LYS A 314 8.21 18.81 22.48
N GLY A 315 8.87 19.93 22.22
CA GLY A 315 10.29 20.13 22.51
C GLY A 315 11.19 19.42 21.49
N ALA A 316 11.01 19.74 20.21
CA ALA A 316 11.84 19.22 19.12
C ALA A 316 13.29 19.71 19.27
N PRO A 317 14.31 18.84 19.11
CA PRO A 317 15.70 19.24 19.20
C PRO A 317 16.06 20.16 18.03
N GLY A 318 16.59 21.36 18.32
CA GLY A 318 16.92 22.34 17.28
C GLY A 318 18.10 21.93 16.40
N ARG A 319 17.93 22.02 15.09
CA ARG A 319 18.96 21.91 14.07
C ARG A 319 19.24 23.28 13.47
N ASN A 320 20.52 23.62 13.42
CA ASN A 320 20.93 24.89 12.83
C ASN A 320 21.05 24.73 11.31
N ALA A 321 20.23 25.47 10.56
CA ALA A 321 20.38 25.63 9.12
C ALA A 321 21.72 26.31 8.81
N LEU A 322 22.33 25.92 7.69
CA LEU A 322 23.52 26.60 7.18
C LEU A 322 23.13 27.94 6.54
N PRO A 323 24.04 28.94 6.53
CA PRO A 323 23.80 30.16 5.75
C PRO A 323 23.76 29.85 4.24
N PRO A 324 23.18 30.75 3.41
CA PRO A 324 23.12 30.57 1.97
C PRO A 324 24.52 30.34 1.36
N PRO A 325 24.66 29.47 0.34
CA PRO A 325 25.94 29.23 -0.32
C PRO A 325 26.57 30.52 -0.88
N LEU A 326 27.76 30.84 -0.38
CA LEU A 326 28.60 31.88 -0.94
C LEU A 326 29.28 31.30 -2.18
N GLY A 327 28.84 31.73 -3.37
CA GLY A 327 29.45 31.27 -4.62
C GLY A 327 30.96 31.52 -4.60
N ASN A 328 31.73 30.63 -5.24
CA ASN A 328 33.18 30.74 -5.40
C ASN A 328 33.53 31.94 -6.31
N GLY A 329 33.31 33.14 -5.82
CA GLY A 329 33.81 34.41 -6.35
C GLY A 329 35.13 34.71 -5.68
N SER A 330 36.22 34.45 -6.39
CA SER A 330 37.57 34.91 -6.08
C SER A 330 37.56 36.37 -5.63
N VAL A 331 37.78 36.63 -4.33
CA VAL A 331 38.25 37.94 -3.86
C VAL A 331 39.74 37.99 -4.15
N ASN A 332 40.09 38.29 -5.40
CA ASN A 332 41.46 38.62 -5.78
C ASN A 332 41.77 40.05 -5.34
N SER A 333 42.27 40.19 -4.11
CA SER A 333 43.03 41.37 -3.67
C SER A 333 44.52 41.04 -3.67
N TYR A 334 45.12 40.72 -4.82
CA TYR A 334 46.58 40.72 -4.94
C TYR A 334 47.06 41.25 -6.29
N HIS A 335 48.10 42.08 -6.16
CA HIS A 335 48.76 42.87 -7.17
C HIS A 335 49.24 42.12 -8.41
N SER A 336 49.27 42.87 -9.50
CA SER A 336 49.75 42.58 -10.84
C SER A 336 51.19 42.03 -10.91
N SER A 337 51.43 41.00 -11.74
CA SER A 337 52.48 40.94 -12.81
C SER A 337 52.74 39.50 -13.34
N PRO A 338 53.31 39.32 -14.56
CA PRO A 338 52.80 38.32 -15.52
C PRO A 338 53.74 37.18 -15.96
N ARG A 339 53.12 36.16 -16.60
CA ARG A 339 53.61 35.19 -17.62
C ARG A 339 54.58 34.06 -17.22
N SER A 340 54.18 32.82 -17.54
CA SER A 340 54.79 32.01 -18.62
C SER A 340 54.06 30.67 -18.86
N ASN A 341 53.89 30.30 -20.13
CA ASN A 341 53.30 29.06 -20.66
C ASN A 341 54.13 27.80 -20.34
N ALA A 342 53.48 26.65 -20.13
CA ALA A 342 53.90 25.36 -20.69
C ALA A 342 52.84 24.24 -20.56
N ALA A 343 52.52 23.66 -21.72
CA ALA A 343 52.11 22.30 -22.09
C ALA A 343 51.42 21.31 -21.11
N TYR A 344 50.41 20.66 -21.70
CA TYR A 344 49.60 19.51 -21.26
C TYR A 344 50.38 18.18 -21.34
N VAL A 345 50.08 17.21 -20.44
CA VAL A 345 49.86 15.74 -20.65
C VAL A 345 49.65 15.07 -19.25
N PRO A 346 48.78 14.05 -19.11
CA PRO A 346 48.11 13.71 -17.86
C PRO A 346 48.80 12.58 -17.07
N SER A 347 48.58 12.55 -15.75
CA SER A 347 48.85 11.40 -14.90
C SER A 347 47.78 11.29 -13.82
N THR A 348 47.24 10.09 -13.72
CA THR A 348 46.35 9.53 -12.69
C THR A 348 46.80 9.86 -11.27
N ASP A 349 45.87 10.25 -10.39
CA ASP A 349 46.05 9.95 -8.97
C ASP A 349 44.73 9.74 -8.23
N HIS A 350 44.73 8.72 -7.38
CA HIS A 350 43.61 8.20 -6.60
C HIS A 350 43.29 9.11 -5.41
N SER A 351 42.00 9.22 -5.07
CA SER A 351 41.51 9.98 -3.92
C SER A 351 42.10 9.49 -2.59
N SER A 352 42.39 10.45 -1.72
CA SER A 352 43.26 10.35 -0.54
C SER A 352 42.61 9.80 0.74
N ASP A 353 41.41 9.24 0.70
CA ASP A 353 40.67 8.85 1.92
C ASP A 353 40.97 7.45 2.46
N ASP A 354 41.73 6.61 1.75
CA ASP A 354 41.89 5.20 2.16
C ASP A 354 43.07 4.93 3.12
N ARG A 355 43.70 5.98 3.67
CA ARG A 355 44.97 5.85 4.42
C ARG A 355 44.85 5.75 5.94
N HIS A 356 43.69 6.00 6.54
CA HIS A 356 43.53 6.09 8.00
C HIS A 356 42.96 4.82 8.63
N CYS A 357 43.48 4.44 9.80
CA CYS A 357 43.11 3.22 10.52
C CYS A 357 41.64 3.28 10.97
N PRO A 358 40.80 2.29 10.63
CA PRO A 358 39.37 2.32 10.95
C PRO A 358 39.06 2.27 12.45
N SER A 359 39.99 1.80 13.29
CA SER A 359 39.77 1.71 14.74
C SER A 359 40.05 3.01 15.50
N CYS A 360 41.02 3.81 15.07
CA CYS A 360 41.38 5.05 15.74
C CYS A 360 41.16 6.30 14.88
N LEU A 361 40.95 6.14 13.58
CA LEU A 361 40.63 7.18 12.60
C LEU A 361 41.71 8.24 12.32
N TRP A 362 42.86 8.22 13.01
CA TRP A 362 43.92 9.22 12.82
C TRP A 362 45.28 8.65 12.40
N ASN A 363 45.63 7.44 12.84
CA ASN A 363 46.91 6.81 12.46
C ASN A 363 46.82 6.16 11.09
N LYS A 364 47.94 6.09 10.37
CA LYS A 364 47.99 5.43 9.06
C LYS A 364 47.87 3.92 9.19
N LYS A 365 47.27 3.27 8.18
CA LYS A 365 47.21 1.81 8.07
C LYS A 365 48.61 1.26 7.79
N ASP A 366 49.24 0.57 8.75
CA ASP A 366 50.59 0.00 8.65
C ASP A 366 50.70 -1.43 9.22
N LEU A 367 49.58 -2.05 9.61
CA LEU A 367 49.48 -3.47 10.00
C LEU A 367 48.32 -4.16 9.28
N ALA A 368 48.60 -5.27 8.60
CA ALA A 368 47.61 -6.06 7.86
C ALA A 368 47.33 -7.41 8.54
N PHE A 369 46.06 -7.78 8.67
CA PHE A 369 45.63 -9.10 9.13
C PHE A 369 45.56 -10.10 7.97
N GLY A 370 45.66 -11.40 8.26
CA GLY A 370 45.63 -12.47 7.24
C GLY A 370 44.36 -12.53 6.37
N CYS A 371 43.30 -11.80 6.73
CA CYS A 371 42.09 -11.63 5.94
C CYS A 371 42.13 -10.45 4.95
N GLY A 372 43.25 -9.72 4.84
CA GLY A 372 43.42 -8.58 3.92
C GLY A 372 42.98 -7.22 4.48
N HIS A 373 42.38 -7.18 5.67
CA HIS A 373 42.01 -5.92 6.34
C HIS A 373 43.21 -5.29 7.06
N GLN A 374 43.28 -3.96 7.05
CA GLN A 374 44.41 -3.20 7.58
C GLN A 374 43.99 -2.26 8.72
N THR A 375 44.85 -2.14 9.73
CA THR A 375 44.75 -1.22 10.87
C THR A 375 46.10 -0.53 11.09
N CYS A 376 46.20 0.41 12.04
CA CYS A 376 47.51 0.88 12.49
C CYS A 376 48.12 -0.13 13.48
N TYR A 377 49.45 -0.17 13.54
CA TYR A 377 50.23 -1.07 14.36
C TYR A 377 49.83 -0.97 15.84
N ASP A 378 49.59 0.24 16.35
CA ASP A 378 49.18 0.43 17.73
C ASP A 378 47.79 -0.12 18.07
N CYS A 379 46.85 -0.07 17.11
CA CYS A 379 45.52 -0.65 17.32
C CYS A 379 45.48 -2.16 17.09
N GLY A 380 46.43 -2.72 16.33
CA GLY A 380 46.39 -4.13 15.92
C GLY A 380 47.45 -5.05 16.53
N LYS A 381 48.50 -4.53 17.19
CA LYS A 381 49.61 -5.34 17.73
C LYS A 381 49.20 -6.38 18.78
N ASP A 382 48.13 -6.10 19.54
CA ASP A 382 47.63 -6.97 20.60
C ASP A 382 46.37 -7.76 20.17
N LEU A 383 45.94 -7.63 18.91
CA LEU A 383 44.76 -8.30 18.36
C LEU A 383 45.14 -9.63 17.69
N ASN A 384 44.62 -10.74 18.20
CA ASN A 384 44.80 -12.05 17.59
C ASN A 384 43.85 -12.32 16.40
N GLN A 385 42.83 -11.47 16.19
CA GLN A 385 41.81 -11.58 15.14
C GLN A 385 41.34 -10.19 14.67
N CYS A 386 40.84 -10.10 13.43
CA CYS A 386 40.46 -8.83 12.79
C CYS A 386 39.15 -8.25 13.39
N PRO A 387 39.15 -6.99 13.87
CA PRO A 387 37.98 -6.37 14.53
C PRO A 387 36.80 -6.08 13.59
N ILE A 388 37.02 -6.02 12.27
CA ILE A 388 35.95 -5.84 11.27
C ILE A 388 35.07 -7.10 11.17
N TRP A 389 35.61 -8.28 11.50
CA TRP A 389 34.84 -9.53 11.49
C TRP A 389 34.01 -9.74 12.77
N LEU A 390 34.38 -9.08 13.88
CA LEU A 390 33.67 -9.15 15.16
C LEU A 390 32.51 -8.17 15.29
N GLY A 391 32.44 -7.14 14.44
CA GLY A 391 31.29 -6.23 14.34
C GLY A 391 29.98 -6.90 13.90
N PHE A 392 30.04 -8.16 13.43
CA PHE A 392 28.89 -8.92 12.93
C PHE A 392 28.19 -9.80 14.00
N VAL A 393 28.59 -9.74 15.28
CA VAL A 393 27.92 -10.49 16.37
C VAL A 393 27.41 -9.57 17.50
N GLY A 394 27.49 -8.25 17.32
CA GLY A 394 27.18 -7.24 18.35
C GLY A 394 25.73 -6.75 18.44
N LEU A 395 24.76 -7.40 17.79
CA LEU A 395 23.35 -6.92 17.75
C LEU A 395 22.35 -7.91 18.33
N MET A 396 22.70 -8.51 19.47
CA MET A 396 21.81 -9.31 20.34
C MET A 396 21.97 -8.97 21.83
N LEU A 397 22.49 -7.78 22.17
CA LEU A 397 22.73 -7.34 23.55
C LEU A 397 22.31 -5.89 23.86
N GLU A 398 21.46 -5.26 23.04
CA GLU A 398 20.87 -3.93 23.36
C GLU A 398 19.43 -4.02 23.93
N VAL A 399 18.86 -5.23 24.05
CA VAL A 399 17.52 -5.45 24.66
C VAL A 399 17.61 -5.82 26.16
N HIS A 400 18.82 -6.14 26.67
CA HIS A 400 19.01 -6.46 28.09
C HIS A 400 19.38 -5.27 28.98
N ARG A 401 19.63 -4.08 28.40
CA ARG A 401 20.03 -2.89 29.19
C ARG A 401 18.86 -2.01 29.61
N THR A 402 17.74 -2.05 28.89
CA THR A 402 16.51 -1.33 29.24
C THR A 402 15.60 -2.13 30.19
N ALA A 403 15.76 -3.45 30.27
CA ALA A 403 15.04 -4.30 31.22
C ALA A 403 15.58 -4.26 32.67
N LEU A 404 16.81 -3.75 32.88
CA LEU A 404 17.43 -3.62 34.21
C LEU A 404 17.19 -2.25 34.88
N TYR A 405 16.67 -1.26 34.17
CA TYR A 405 16.37 0.07 34.75
C TYR A 405 14.95 0.19 35.32
N LEU A 406 14.05 -0.76 35.05
CA LEU A 406 12.70 -0.80 35.62
C LEU A 406 12.54 -1.81 36.77
N SER A 407 13.57 -2.62 37.09
CA SER A 407 13.53 -3.58 38.22
C SER A 407 14.07 -3.03 39.55
N GLU A 408 14.78 -1.89 39.56
CA GLU A 408 15.31 -1.31 40.80
C GLU A 408 14.31 -0.41 41.54
N SER A 409 13.30 0.15 40.86
CA SER A 409 12.29 1.03 41.49
C SER A 409 11.09 0.28 42.09
N PHE A 410 10.94 -1.01 41.81
CA PHE A 410 9.87 -1.86 42.40
C PHE A 410 10.35 -2.74 43.57
N CYS A 411 11.66 -2.93 43.75
CA CYS A 411 12.22 -3.74 44.84
C CYS A 411 12.33 -3.02 46.20
N THR A 412 12.19 -1.69 46.26
CA THR A 412 12.29 -0.93 47.52
C THR A 412 10.95 -0.80 48.26
N TYR A 413 9.81 -1.08 47.61
CA TYR A 413 8.49 -0.93 48.24
C TYR A 413 7.98 -2.21 48.95
N LEU A 414 8.54 -3.39 48.62
CA LEU A 414 8.08 -4.68 49.18
C LEU A 414 9.00 -5.29 50.26
N SER A 415 10.12 -4.65 50.61
CA SER A 415 11.05 -5.19 51.62
C SER A 415 10.76 -4.79 53.08
N VAL A 416 9.66 -4.08 53.37
CA VAL A 416 9.34 -3.62 54.75
C VAL A 416 8.21 -4.42 55.43
N ARG A 417 7.58 -5.41 54.78
CA ARG A 417 6.40 -6.08 55.40
C ARG A 417 6.30 -7.60 55.36
N ALA A 418 7.41 -8.33 55.27
CA ALA A 418 7.40 -9.78 55.46
C ALA A 418 8.62 -10.26 56.23
N ASN A 419 8.69 -9.91 57.51
CA ASN A 419 9.69 -10.47 58.42
C ASN A 419 9.05 -10.86 59.76
N THR A 420 8.20 -11.88 59.73
CA THR A 420 7.86 -12.70 60.91
C THR A 420 7.36 -14.08 60.47
N SER A 421 8.20 -15.09 60.73
CA SER A 421 7.88 -16.47 61.13
C SER A 421 7.02 -17.35 60.19
N THR A 422 7.25 -18.64 59.94
CA THR A 422 8.20 -19.71 60.35
C THR A 422 7.79 -20.88 59.42
N ARG A 423 8.67 -21.43 58.57
CA ARG A 423 9.53 -22.61 58.78
C ARG A 423 8.78 -23.92 59.13
N THR A 424 8.70 -24.82 58.14
CA THR A 424 8.88 -26.31 58.14
C THR A 424 8.19 -26.84 56.87
N SER A 425 8.60 -27.86 56.10
CA SER A 425 9.79 -28.71 55.96
C SER A 425 9.38 -29.71 54.87
N THR A 426 10.14 -29.92 53.78
CA THR A 426 10.33 -31.25 53.15
C THR A 426 11.32 -31.22 51.99
N THR A 427 12.46 -31.84 52.25
CA THR A 427 13.17 -32.87 51.47
C THR A 427 13.49 -32.64 49.99
N THR A 428 14.78 -32.46 49.76
CA THR A 428 15.54 -32.54 48.51
C THR A 428 15.62 -33.97 47.98
N THR A 429 15.24 -34.19 46.72
CA THR A 429 15.76 -35.29 45.89
C THR A 429 16.00 -34.76 44.48
N THR A 430 17.27 -34.61 44.12
CA THR A 430 17.77 -34.43 42.75
C THR A 430 17.72 -35.76 42.01
N LEU A 431 17.05 -35.81 40.86
CA LEU A 431 17.28 -36.84 39.83
C LEU A 431 17.12 -36.20 38.44
N GLN A 432 18.10 -36.49 37.59
CA GLN A 432 18.16 -36.17 36.16
C GLN A 432 17.08 -36.92 35.38
N THR A 433 16.48 -36.26 34.39
CA THR A 433 15.87 -36.85 33.17
C THR A 433 15.99 -35.76 32.08
N SER A 434 16.61 -35.89 30.90
CA SER A 434 16.43 -36.81 29.77
C SER A 434 14.97 -37.01 29.39
N ASP A 435 14.45 -36.21 28.45
CA ASP A 435 13.26 -36.56 27.69
C ASP A 435 13.38 -36.00 26.25
N GLN A 436 13.83 -36.91 25.39
CA GLN A 436 13.63 -36.94 23.96
C GLN A 436 12.74 -38.17 23.74
N GLN A 437 11.69 -38.02 22.92
CA GLN A 437 10.64 -39.00 22.53
C GLN A 437 9.29 -38.84 23.23
N VAL A 438 8.33 -38.25 22.51
CA VAL A 438 6.98 -38.83 22.35
C VAL A 438 6.52 -38.56 20.91
N LEU A 439 6.69 -39.58 20.05
CA LEU A 439 5.95 -39.79 18.82
C LEU A 439 5.43 -41.24 18.88
N ASP A 440 4.24 -41.46 18.34
CA ASP A 440 3.46 -42.71 18.22
C ASP A 440 2.63 -43.19 19.42
N TYR A 441 1.30 -43.22 19.23
CA TYR A 441 0.49 -44.45 19.26
C TYR A 441 -0.97 -44.15 18.86
N LYS A 442 -1.45 -44.74 17.76
CA LYS A 442 -2.54 -45.76 17.74
C LYS A 442 -3.01 -46.08 16.32
N ILE A 443 -2.50 -47.20 15.78
CA ILE A 443 -3.29 -48.12 14.95
C ILE A 443 -3.00 -49.52 15.49
N GLN A 444 -4.02 -50.18 16.06
CA GLN A 444 -4.18 -51.63 16.09
C GLN A 444 -5.55 -51.96 16.70
N ASP A 445 -6.52 -52.26 15.84
CA ASP A 445 -7.49 -53.30 16.13
C ASP A 445 -7.86 -54.02 14.82
N GLN A 446 -8.19 -55.31 14.96
CA GLN A 446 -8.62 -56.29 13.97
C GLN A 446 -7.54 -57.14 13.28
N ARG A 447 -7.21 -58.25 13.95
CA ARG A 447 -6.83 -59.52 13.33
C ARG A 447 -8.03 -60.48 13.38
N GLY A 448 -8.30 -61.17 12.27
CA GLY A 448 -8.85 -62.53 12.28
C GLY A 448 -9.97 -62.84 11.28
N GLY A 449 -9.63 -63.48 10.16
CA GLY A 449 -10.55 -64.18 9.26
C GLY A 449 -9.88 -64.60 7.95
N GLN A 450 -9.65 -65.91 7.75
CA GLN A 450 -9.01 -66.53 6.56
C GLN A 450 -9.97 -66.74 5.36
N GLU A 451 -9.36 -67.10 4.21
CA GLU A 451 -9.93 -67.70 2.97
C GLU A 451 -10.53 -66.70 1.96
N GLU A 452 -10.26 -66.70 0.64
CA GLU A 452 -9.61 -67.63 -0.31
C GLU A 452 -9.25 -66.86 -1.62
N GLY A 453 -8.24 -67.33 -2.36
CA GLY A 453 -8.28 -67.37 -3.84
C GLY A 453 -7.93 -66.14 -4.71
N GLY A 454 -6.65 -66.03 -5.12
CA GLY A 454 -6.27 -65.96 -6.55
C GLY A 454 -6.31 -64.62 -7.32
N GLY A 455 -5.12 -64.16 -7.74
CA GLY A 455 -4.97 -63.32 -8.94
C GLY A 455 -3.93 -62.20 -8.83
N HIS A 456 -2.66 -62.51 -9.10
CA HIS A 456 -1.63 -61.51 -9.40
C HIS A 456 -2.08 -60.61 -10.56
N LYS A 457 -2.22 -59.31 -10.31
CA LYS A 457 -1.90 -58.26 -11.27
C LYS A 457 -1.10 -57.22 -10.53
N ASP A 458 0.18 -57.16 -10.85
CA ASP A 458 1.10 -56.14 -10.39
C ASP A 458 0.58 -54.79 -10.89
N LEU A 459 -0.05 -54.03 -9.99
CA LEU A 459 -0.23 -52.60 -10.16
C LEU A 459 0.96 -51.97 -9.45
N GLU A 460 1.92 -51.53 -10.24
CA GLU A 460 2.92 -50.56 -9.79
C GLU A 460 2.17 -49.36 -9.24
N ASP A 461 2.17 -49.20 -7.92
CA ASP A 461 1.81 -47.96 -7.24
C ASP A 461 2.81 -46.90 -7.71
N LYS A 462 2.49 -46.22 -8.81
CA LYS A 462 3.13 -44.97 -9.17
C LYS A 462 2.69 -43.95 -8.12
N GLU A 463 3.57 -43.65 -7.16
CA GLU A 463 3.47 -42.43 -6.37
C GLU A 463 3.25 -41.27 -7.36
N GLU A 464 2.05 -40.69 -7.39
CA GLU A 464 1.78 -39.50 -8.20
C GLU A 464 2.72 -38.39 -7.70
N GLU A 465 3.71 -38.05 -8.53
CA GLU A 465 4.62 -36.95 -8.28
C GLU A 465 3.80 -35.66 -8.10
N ILE A 466 3.69 -35.18 -6.87
CA ILE A 466 2.79 -34.08 -6.50
C ILE A 466 3.27 -32.81 -7.22
N ASN A 467 2.46 -32.29 -8.12
CA ASN A 467 2.73 -31.03 -8.82
C ASN A 467 2.84 -29.88 -7.79
N PRO A 468 4.04 -29.27 -7.59
CA PRO A 468 4.27 -28.31 -6.52
C PRO A 468 3.58 -26.96 -6.75
N TYR A 469 3.03 -26.74 -7.93
CA TYR A 469 2.32 -25.53 -8.31
C TYR A 469 0.80 -25.63 -8.16
N VAL A 470 0.27 -26.80 -7.76
CA VAL A 470 -1.18 -27.06 -7.71
C VAL A 470 -1.60 -27.54 -6.33
N PHE A 471 -2.63 -26.89 -5.81
CA PHE A 471 -3.22 -27.18 -4.52
C PHE A 471 -4.69 -27.53 -4.68
N GLU A 472 -5.08 -28.67 -4.12
CA GLU A 472 -6.43 -29.20 -4.21
C GLU A 472 -7.17 -28.96 -2.90
N TYR A 473 -8.42 -28.52 -2.99
CA TYR A 473 -9.21 -28.13 -1.83
C TYR A 473 -9.32 -29.25 -0.78
N ASP A 474 -9.58 -30.48 -1.21
CA ASP A 474 -9.76 -31.62 -0.30
C ASP A 474 -8.45 -32.10 0.36
N ARG A 475 -7.29 -31.77 -0.22
CA ARG A 475 -5.97 -32.26 0.25
C ARG A 475 -5.22 -31.19 1.06
N ASP A 476 -5.26 -29.95 0.60
CA ASP A 476 -4.30 -28.92 1.01
C ASP A 476 -4.90 -27.84 1.90
N PHE A 477 -6.23 -27.80 2.07
CA PHE A 477 -6.90 -26.89 2.99
C PHE A 477 -7.13 -27.51 4.36
N VAL A 478 -7.05 -26.67 5.39
CA VAL A 478 -7.34 -27.02 6.78
C VAL A 478 -8.43 -26.08 7.30
N SER A 479 -9.51 -26.65 7.84
CA SER A 479 -10.56 -25.88 8.48
C SER A 479 -10.07 -25.30 9.81
N ARG A 480 -9.95 -23.97 9.90
CA ARG A 480 -9.68 -23.26 11.17
C ARG A 480 -10.94 -23.01 11.99
N VAL A 481 -12.07 -22.88 11.30
CA VAL A 481 -13.39 -22.77 11.92
C VAL A 481 -14.33 -23.69 11.17
N LYS A 482 -15.08 -24.51 11.89
CA LYS A 482 -16.11 -25.37 11.31
C LYS A 482 -17.29 -25.46 12.26
N THR A 483 -18.44 -24.96 11.82
CA THR A 483 -19.72 -25.05 12.55
C THR A 483 -20.79 -25.61 11.63
N GLU A 484 -21.99 -25.88 12.16
CA GLU A 484 -23.14 -26.24 11.32
C GLU A 484 -23.60 -25.11 10.40
N HIS A 485 -23.20 -23.86 10.70
CA HIS A 485 -23.60 -22.65 10.00
C HIS A 485 -22.57 -22.13 9.00
N GLY A 486 -21.37 -22.69 8.97
CA GLY A 486 -20.33 -22.27 8.04
C GLY A 486 -18.95 -22.80 8.39
N ARG A 487 -17.97 -22.39 7.61
CA ARG A 487 -16.57 -22.76 7.80
C ARG A 487 -15.61 -21.71 7.27
N VAL A 488 -14.41 -21.72 7.84
CA VAL A 488 -13.25 -20.96 7.39
C VAL A 488 -12.14 -21.95 7.13
N ASP A 489 -11.79 -22.12 5.87
CA ASP A 489 -10.75 -23.06 5.42
C ASP A 489 -9.54 -22.28 4.93
N VAL A 490 -8.35 -22.68 5.38
CA VAL A 490 -7.09 -22.00 5.07
C VAL A 490 -6.19 -22.96 4.32
N LEU A 491 -5.65 -22.51 3.19
CA LEU A 491 -4.65 -23.25 2.45
C LEU A 491 -3.38 -23.39 3.30
N GLN A 492 -2.77 -24.59 3.31
CA GLN A 492 -1.44 -24.80 3.91
C GLN A 492 -0.40 -23.83 3.31
N GLN A 493 0.70 -23.59 4.02
CA GLN A 493 1.76 -22.72 3.49
C GLN A 493 2.28 -23.24 2.14
N PHE A 494 2.50 -22.34 1.18
CA PHE A 494 2.99 -22.68 -0.16
C PHE A 494 4.33 -23.43 -0.14
N THR A 495 5.13 -23.21 0.90
CA THR A 495 6.43 -23.82 1.12
C THR A 495 6.39 -25.22 1.74
N LYS A 496 5.23 -25.70 2.19
CA LYS A 496 5.12 -26.95 2.95
C LYS A 496 5.62 -28.17 2.16
N ASN A 497 5.31 -28.22 0.87
CA ASN A 497 5.64 -29.36 0.00
C ASN A 497 6.78 -29.05 -0.98
N SER A 498 7.18 -27.79 -1.15
CA SER A 498 8.25 -27.38 -2.07
C SER A 498 8.81 -25.99 -1.75
N ASN A 499 10.14 -25.83 -1.86
CA ASN A 499 10.80 -24.53 -1.71
C ASN A 499 10.72 -23.64 -2.96
N LEU A 500 10.18 -24.17 -4.08
CA LEU A 500 10.03 -23.41 -5.34
C LEU A 500 9.11 -22.20 -5.21
N LEU A 501 8.22 -22.21 -4.20
CA LEU A 501 7.28 -21.14 -3.90
C LEU A 501 7.67 -20.32 -2.66
N SER A 502 8.96 -20.29 -2.30
CA SER A 502 9.48 -19.50 -1.16
C SER A 502 9.20 -18.00 -1.27
N ALA A 503 9.13 -17.45 -2.49
CA ALA A 503 8.71 -16.07 -2.72
C ALA A 503 7.25 -15.78 -2.27
N LEU A 504 6.44 -16.83 -2.12
CA LEU A 504 5.06 -16.77 -1.63
C LEU A 504 4.94 -17.19 -0.16
N ALA A 505 6.05 -17.41 0.56
CA ALA A 505 6.04 -17.93 1.92
C ALA A 505 5.19 -17.08 2.89
N ASN A 506 5.15 -15.75 2.70
CA ASN A 506 4.36 -14.85 3.55
C ASN A 506 2.91 -14.64 3.08
N TYR A 507 2.40 -15.41 2.11
CA TYR A 507 1.03 -15.26 1.63
C TYR A 507 0.19 -16.45 2.08
N ARG A 508 -1.05 -16.17 2.49
CA ARG A 508 -2.04 -17.21 2.83
C ARG A 508 -3.33 -16.98 2.07
N VAL A 509 -4.01 -18.07 1.72
CA VAL A 509 -5.33 -18.05 1.08
C VAL A 509 -6.34 -18.65 2.04
N GLU A 510 -7.43 -17.93 2.28
CA GLU A 510 -8.54 -18.35 3.13
C GLU A 510 -9.86 -18.29 2.36
N ILE A 511 -10.73 -19.28 2.58
CA ILE A 511 -12.07 -19.33 2.02
C ILE A 511 -13.07 -19.36 3.19
N LEU A 512 -13.97 -18.38 3.21
CA LEU A 512 -15.12 -18.34 4.11
C LEU A 512 -16.37 -18.80 3.35
N GLU A 513 -17.08 -19.76 3.94
CA GLU A 513 -18.40 -20.20 3.53
C GLU A 513 -19.37 -20.04 4.70
N ALA A 514 -20.41 -19.21 4.54
CA ALA A 514 -21.41 -18.97 5.58
C ALA A 514 -22.83 -19.21 5.06
N ASN A 515 -23.63 -19.97 5.80
CA ASN A 515 -25.03 -20.26 5.48
C ASN A 515 -25.89 -18.98 5.49
N PRO A 516 -27.09 -19.00 4.88
CA PRO A 516 -28.02 -17.88 4.95
C PRO A 516 -28.29 -17.45 6.39
N LEU A 517 -28.49 -16.15 6.61
CA LEU A 517 -28.80 -15.54 7.91
C LEU A 517 -27.84 -15.95 9.03
N THR A 518 -26.54 -15.76 8.81
CA THR A 518 -25.51 -16.10 9.79
C THR A 518 -24.72 -14.88 10.25
N PHE A 519 -24.25 -14.94 11.49
CA PHE A 519 -23.33 -14.00 12.09
C PHE A 519 -21.97 -14.68 12.30
N ILE A 520 -20.90 -14.00 11.89
CA ILE A 520 -19.52 -14.37 12.10
C ILE A 520 -18.98 -13.49 13.21
N THR A 521 -18.52 -14.12 14.29
CA THR A 521 -18.13 -13.44 15.54
C THR A 521 -17.01 -12.41 15.34
N PRO A 522 -16.97 -11.32 16.15
CA PRO A 522 -15.91 -10.32 16.06
C PRO A 522 -14.53 -10.90 16.34
N ALA A 523 -13.57 -10.54 15.49
CA ALA A 523 -12.17 -10.89 15.64
C ALA A 523 -11.28 -9.78 15.08
N HIS A 524 -10.07 -9.65 15.63
CA HIS A 524 -8.95 -9.04 14.91
C HIS A 524 -7.95 -10.14 14.56
N ILE A 525 -7.14 -9.90 13.53
CA ILE A 525 -6.12 -10.85 13.09
C ILE A 525 -4.78 -10.13 12.92
N ASP A 526 -3.67 -10.84 13.14
CA ASP A 526 -2.32 -10.30 12.92
C ASP A 526 -1.86 -10.44 11.46
N ALA A 527 -2.76 -10.09 10.54
CA ALA A 527 -2.50 -10.08 9.12
C ALA A 527 -3.35 -8.99 8.44
N ASP A 528 -2.74 -8.27 7.50
CA ASP A 528 -3.51 -7.54 6.50
C ASP A 528 -4.26 -8.57 5.64
N PHE A 529 -5.46 -8.25 5.17
CA PHE A 529 -6.13 -9.09 4.19
C PHE A 529 -6.99 -8.32 3.21
N VAL A 530 -7.09 -8.89 2.01
CA VAL A 530 -8.03 -8.45 0.97
C VAL A 530 -9.02 -9.57 0.75
N LEU A 531 -10.30 -9.24 0.85
CA LEU A 531 -11.40 -10.16 0.58
C LEU A 531 -12.05 -9.86 -0.77
N PHE A 532 -12.54 -10.90 -1.42
CA PHE A 532 -13.36 -10.84 -2.63
C PHE A 532 -14.62 -11.66 -2.42
N VAL A 533 -15.77 -11.05 -2.64
CA VAL A 533 -17.07 -11.73 -2.55
C VAL A 533 -17.30 -12.54 -3.83
N VAL A 534 -17.13 -13.85 -3.73
CA VAL A 534 -17.30 -14.78 -4.86
C VAL A 534 -18.78 -15.00 -5.17
N LYS A 535 -19.62 -15.11 -4.13
CA LYS A 535 -21.05 -15.40 -4.24
C LYS A 535 -21.80 -14.96 -2.98
N GLY A 536 -23.08 -14.63 -3.13
CA GLY A 536 -23.95 -14.22 -2.03
C GLY A 536 -23.82 -12.73 -1.69
N ARG A 537 -24.50 -12.34 -0.61
CA ARG A 537 -24.50 -10.97 -0.08
C ARG A 537 -24.24 -10.99 1.41
N GLY A 538 -23.40 -10.08 1.87
CA GLY A 538 -23.07 -9.94 3.27
C GLY A 538 -23.06 -8.49 3.72
N ALA A 539 -22.65 -8.28 4.95
CA ALA A 539 -22.13 -7.01 5.41
C ALA A 539 -20.89 -7.30 6.27
N ILE A 540 -19.90 -6.42 6.18
CA ILE A 540 -18.74 -6.41 7.07
C ILE A 540 -18.82 -5.13 7.90
N THR A 541 -18.65 -5.27 9.21
CA THR A 541 -18.45 -4.12 10.08
C THR A 541 -17.03 -4.14 10.58
N VAL A 542 -16.33 -3.02 10.43
CA VAL A 542 -14.98 -2.78 10.92
C VAL A 542 -15.02 -1.72 12.01
N ILE A 543 -14.17 -1.87 13.02
CA ILE A 543 -14.02 -0.95 14.13
C ILE A 543 -12.64 -0.30 14.00
N HIS A 544 -12.60 0.98 13.64
CA HIS A 544 -11.38 1.76 13.42
C HIS A 544 -10.85 2.36 14.73
N GLU A 545 -9.64 2.93 14.66
CA GLU A 545 -9.07 3.79 15.70
C GLU A 545 -10.10 4.90 16.05
N GLU A 546 -10.25 5.20 17.35
CA GLU A 546 -11.36 5.97 17.98
C GLU A 546 -12.70 5.23 18.20
N ILE A 547 -12.76 3.89 18.01
CA ILE A 547 -13.97 3.06 18.23
C ILE A 547 -15.12 3.48 17.30
N LYS A 548 -14.79 4.06 16.15
CA LYS A 548 -15.78 4.34 15.11
C LYS A 548 -16.07 3.04 14.36
N ARG A 549 -17.32 2.59 14.42
CA ARG A 549 -17.79 1.48 13.59
C ARG A 549 -18.17 1.96 12.20
N GLU A 550 -17.79 1.20 11.19
CA GLU A 550 -18.21 1.40 9.81
C GLU A 550 -18.75 0.07 9.26
N THR A 551 -19.98 0.10 8.74
CA THR A 551 -20.63 -1.09 8.18
C THR A 551 -20.71 -0.94 6.66
N SER A 552 -20.10 -1.88 5.96
CA SER A 552 -20.14 -1.94 4.50
C SER A 552 -20.96 -3.14 4.04
N ASN A 553 -21.99 -2.87 3.25
CA ASN A 553 -22.76 -3.92 2.58
C ASN A 553 -21.96 -4.49 1.41
N LEU A 554 -21.89 -5.82 1.35
CA LEU A 554 -21.06 -6.57 0.41
C LEU A 554 -21.93 -7.37 -0.56
N GLU A 555 -21.63 -7.26 -1.85
CA GLU A 555 -22.24 -7.97 -2.96
C GLU A 555 -21.19 -8.73 -3.78
N CYS A 556 -21.64 -9.68 -4.61
CA CYS A 556 -20.76 -10.41 -5.52
C CYS A 556 -19.89 -9.46 -6.37
N GLY A 557 -18.58 -9.70 -6.37
CA GLY A 557 -17.59 -8.87 -7.05
C GLY A 557 -16.97 -7.76 -6.19
N ASP A 558 -17.48 -7.55 -4.97
CA ASP A 558 -16.90 -6.55 -4.07
C ASP A 558 -15.54 -7.03 -3.53
N ILE A 559 -14.61 -6.09 -3.52
CA ILE A 559 -13.28 -6.14 -2.93
C ILE A 559 -13.29 -5.25 -1.70
N PHE A 560 -12.77 -5.76 -0.58
CA PHE A 560 -12.64 -4.99 0.64
C PHE A 560 -11.30 -5.31 1.32
N ARG A 561 -10.58 -4.28 1.77
CA ARG A 561 -9.32 -4.43 2.50
C ARG A 561 -9.55 -4.21 3.99
N VAL A 562 -8.95 -5.06 4.80
CA VAL A 562 -8.91 -4.92 6.26
C VAL A 562 -7.45 -4.96 6.69
N HIS A 563 -7.06 -4.01 7.52
CA HIS A 563 -5.70 -3.94 8.05
C HIS A 563 -5.54 -4.86 9.26
N ALA A 564 -4.30 -5.30 9.51
CA ALA A 564 -3.94 -6.02 10.72
C ALA A 564 -4.42 -5.25 11.97
N ASP A 565 -4.81 -6.00 13.00
CA ASP A 565 -5.33 -5.47 14.28
C ASP A 565 -6.68 -4.72 14.20
N THR A 566 -7.28 -4.59 13.01
CA THR A 566 -8.64 -4.05 12.90
C THR A 566 -9.66 -5.10 13.36
N THR A 567 -10.47 -4.78 14.37
CA THR A 567 -11.56 -5.66 14.80
C THR A 567 -12.70 -5.59 13.79
N PHE A 568 -13.12 -6.75 13.28
CA PHE A 568 -14.22 -6.84 12.33
C PHE A 568 -15.16 -7.99 12.67
N TYR A 569 -16.41 -7.87 12.23
CA TYR A 569 -17.38 -8.97 12.20
C TYR A 569 -18.14 -8.95 10.89
N MET A 570 -18.76 -10.07 10.53
CA MET A 570 -19.47 -10.21 9.26
C MET A 570 -20.83 -10.87 9.44
N VAL A 571 -21.76 -10.57 8.54
CA VAL A 571 -23.05 -11.22 8.45
C VAL A 571 -23.32 -11.72 7.03
N ASN A 572 -23.93 -12.89 6.89
CA ASN A 572 -24.63 -13.25 5.66
C ASN A 572 -26.05 -12.70 5.76
N ARG A 573 -26.36 -11.73 4.90
CA ARG A 573 -27.66 -11.04 4.92
C ARG A 573 -28.70 -11.67 4.00
N ASP A 574 -28.32 -12.71 3.27
CA ASP A 574 -29.21 -13.42 2.37
C ASP A 574 -30.04 -14.48 3.12
N GLU A 575 -31.27 -14.71 2.67
CA GLU A 575 -32.20 -15.71 3.23
C GLU A 575 -32.06 -17.09 2.58
N TYR A 576 -31.47 -17.18 1.39
CA TYR A 576 -31.45 -18.39 0.58
C TYR A 576 -30.06 -18.75 0.07
N GLU A 577 -29.19 -17.76 -0.12
CA GLU A 577 -27.86 -17.94 -0.70
C GLU A 577 -26.75 -17.99 0.36
N LYS A 578 -25.82 -18.93 0.20
CA LYS A 578 -24.59 -18.95 0.99
C LYS A 578 -23.67 -17.81 0.57
N LEU A 579 -23.05 -17.17 1.54
CA LEU A 579 -21.98 -16.22 1.32
C LEU A 579 -20.66 -16.99 1.13
N TYR A 580 -20.01 -16.78 -0.01
CA TYR A 580 -18.67 -17.29 -0.30
C TYR A 580 -17.70 -16.13 -0.49
N VAL A 581 -16.67 -16.09 0.34
CA VAL A 581 -15.64 -15.05 0.31
C VAL A 581 -14.27 -15.70 0.21
N ALA A 582 -13.48 -15.26 -0.78
CA ALA A 582 -12.07 -15.65 -0.90
C ALA A 582 -11.21 -14.51 -0.34
N LYS A 583 -10.19 -14.84 0.46
CA LYS A 583 -9.27 -13.87 1.04
C LYS A 583 -7.84 -14.23 0.72
N ILE A 584 -7.03 -13.20 0.49
CA ILE A 584 -5.57 -13.29 0.55
C ILE A 584 -5.10 -12.52 1.77
N LEU A 585 -4.22 -13.14 2.55
CA LEU A 585 -3.70 -12.59 3.79
C LEU A 585 -2.19 -12.39 3.71
N PHE A 586 -1.73 -11.35 4.41
CA PHE A 586 -0.35 -10.91 4.54
C PHE A 586 -0.03 -10.82 6.05
N PRO A 587 0.44 -11.92 6.67
CA PRO A 587 0.82 -11.91 8.07
C PRO A 587 1.92 -10.90 8.38
N VAL A 588 1.81 -10.24 9.53
CA VAL A 588 2.74 -9.16 9.94
C VAL A 588 3.83 -9.64 10.90
N ASN A 589 3.56 -10.70 11.67
CA ASN A 589 4.46 -11.20 12.71
C ASN A 589 5.41 -12.28 12.19
N LEU A 590 4.85 -13.46 11.88
CA LEU A 590 5.61 -14.63 11.47
C LEU A 590 5.33 -14.92 10.00
N PRO A 591 6.36 -15.04 9.13
CA PRO A 591 6.16 -15.31 7.73
C PRO A 591 5.23 -16.52 7.49
N GLY A 592 4.10 -16.26 6.84
CA GLY A 592 3.11 -17.29 6.50
C GLY A 592 2.27 -17.80 7.66
N ASN A 593 2.38 -17.23 8.87
CA ASN A 593 1.59 -17.63 10.04
C ASN A 593 0.85 -16.42 10.60
N TYR A 594 -0.45 -16.59 10.79
CA TYR A 594 -1.32 -15.60 11.42
C TYR A 594 -2.28 -16.31 12.37
N GLU A 595 -2.71 -15.59 13.39
CA GLU A 595 -3.69 -15.97 14.38
C GLU A 595 -4.87 -14.98 14.38
N ALA A 596 -6.03 -15.52 14.76
CA ALA A 596 -7.23 -14.73 14.96
C ALA A 596 -7.54 -14.63 16.44
N PHE A 597 -7.72 -13.40 16.92
CA PHE A 597 -7.92 -13.06 18.32
C PHE A 597 -9.39 -12.73 18.57
N TYR A 598 -10.00 -13.47 19.49
CA TYR A 598 -11.43 -13.39 19.76
C TYR A 598 -11.68 -12.81 21.16
N GLY A 599 -12.35 -11.67 21.22
CA GLY A 599 -12.74 -11.05 22.49
C GLY A 599 -13.98 -11.70 23.09
N ALA A 600 -14.95 -12.06 22.26
CA ALA A 600 -16.05 -12.93 22.65
C ALA A 600 -15.58 -14.39 22.56
N GLY A 601 -15.71 -15.17 23.63
CA GLY A 601 -15.50 -16.62 23.54
C GLY A 601 -16.59 -17.28 22.69
N GLY A 602 -16.47 -18.59 22.48
CA GLY A 602 -17.45 -19.32 21.67
C GLY A 602 -17.09 -20.79 21.46
N GLY A 603 -17.93 -21.71 21.93
CA GLY A 603 -17.77 -23.16 21.72
C GLY A 603 -16.38 -23.66 22.13
N ASP A 604 -15.58 -24.09 21.15
CA ASP A 604 -14.22 -24.65 21.32
C ASP A 604 -13.09 -23.59 21.38
N SER A 605 -13.41 -22.29 21.38
CA SER A 605 -12.41 -21.21 21.45
C SER A 605 -12.57 -20.33 22.68
N GLU A 606 -11.49 -20.27 23.46
CA GLU A 606 -11.33 -19.39 24.61
C GLU A 606 -11.28 -17.92 24.17
N SER A 607 -11.91 -17.05 24.95
CA SER A 607 -11.74 -15.61 24.81
C SER A 607 -10.31 -15.23 25.22
N PHE A 608 -9.66 -14.29 24.52
CA PHE A 608 -8.35 -13.82 24.99
C PHE A 608 -8.43 -13.19 26.39
N PHE A 609 -9.61 -12.79 26.88
CA PHE A 609 -9.78 -12.31 28.25
C PHE A 609 -9.52 -13.40 29.30
N GLU A 610 -9.70 -14.68 28.94
CA GLU A 610 -9.44 -15.82 29.84
C GLU A 610 -7.94 -16.05 30.09
N ALA A 611 -7.07 -15.50 29.23
CA ALA A 611 -5.62 -15.54 29.41
C ALA A 611 -5.12 -14.55 30.48
N PHE A 612 -5.90 -13.52 30.83
CA PHE A 612 -5.53 -12.54 31.85
C PHE A 612 -5.94 -12.99 33.24
N SER A 613 -5.21 -12.52 34.27
CA SER A 613 -5.61 -12.75 35.66
C SER A 613 -6.96 -12.09 35.94
N TRP A 614 -7.86 -12.78 36.64
CA TRP A 614 -9.17 -12.24 37.01
C TRP A 614 -9.08 -10.91 37.78
N ASP A 615 -8.06 -10.74 38.63
CA ASP A 615 -7.84 -9.46 39.33
C ASP A 615 -7.65 -8.29 38.35
N LEU A 616 -6.97 -8.52 37.22
CA LEU A 616 -6.74 -7.52 36.17
C LEU A 616 -8.03 -7.26 35.37
N VAL A 617 -8.75 -8.33 34.98
CA VAL A 617 -10.00 -8.22 34.20
C VAL A 617 -11.07 -7.49 35.02
N GLU A 618 -11.22 -7.83 36.31
CA GLU A 618 -12.13 -7.15 37.22
C GLU A 618 -11.75 -5.68 37.39
N ALA A 619 -10.47 -5.37 37.59
CA ALA A 619 -10.02 -3.99 37.72
C ALA A 619 -10.22 -3.17 36.43
N ALA A 620 -10.09 -3.80 35.25
CA ALA A 620 -10.24 -3.15 33.96
C ALA A 620 -11.70 -2.90 33.57
N LEU A 621 -12.63 -3.78 33.98
CA LEU A 621 -14.04 -3.73 33.56
C LEU A 621 -15.00 -3.18 34.63
N ASN A 622 -14.57 -3.07 35.88
CA ASN A 622 -15.38 -2.51 36.97
C ASN A 622 -14.94 -1.08 37.31
N ASP A 623 -15.91 -0.17 37.43
CA ASP A 623 -15.68 1.16 38.01
C ASP A 623 -15.63 1.07 39.54
N VAL A 624 -14.43 1.20 40.09
CA VAL A 624 -14.17 1.05 41.52
C VAL A 624 -14.33 2.37 42.29
N SER A 625 -14.70 3.47 41.62
CA SER A 625 -14.74 4.81 42.22
C SER A 625 -15.78 4.99 43.35
N PHE A 626 -16.68 4.02 43.57
CA PHE A 626 -17.76 4.09 44.56
C PHE A 626 -17.66 3.10 45.75
N ALA A 627 -16.70 2.17 45.78
CA ALA A 627 -16.68 1.08 46.76
C ALA A 627 -15.87 1.42 48.04
N SER A 628 -16.31 2.40 48.83
CA SER A 628 -15.62 2.88 50.04
C SER A 628 -15.67 1.95 51.27
N SER A 629 -15.86 0.64 51.11
CA SER A 629 -15.80 -0.31 52.24
C SER A 629 -15.38 -1.71 51.84
N LEU A 630 -14.21 -2.11 52.36
CA LEU A 630 -13.50 -3.38 52.10
C LEU A 630 -14.33 -4.65 52.38
N HIS A 631 -15.37 -4.56 53.21
CA HIS A 631 -16.27 -5.69 53.53
C HIS A 631 -17.39 -5.91 52.50
N VAL A 632 -17.79 -4.87 51.76
CA VAL A 632 -18.80 -4.99 50.67
C VAL A 632 -18.11 -5.47 49.38
N TYR A 633 -16.82 -5.13 49.22
CA TYR A 633 -15.99 -5.46 48.06
C TYR A 633 -15.90 -6.96 47.76
N ARG A 634 -15.67 -7.82 48.78
CA ARG A 634 -15.49 -9.27 48.58
C ARG A 634 -16.76 -10.03 48.16
N SER A 635 -17.94 -9.59 48.61
CA SER A 635 -19.22 -10.22 48.29
C SER A 635 -19.76 -9.81 46.91
N ILE A 636 -19.46 -8.59 46.45
CA ILE A 636 -19.82 -8.14 45.10
C ILE A 636 -18.89 -8.78 44.05
N ASN A 637 -17.58 -8.87 44.33
CA ASN A 637 -16.61 -9.43 43.39
C ASN A 637 -16.88 -10.90 43.01
N GLN A 638 -17.34 -11.74 43.94
CA GLN A 638 -17.70 -13.13 43.59
C GLN A 638 -18.91 -13.22 42.64
N THR A 639 -19.82 -12.25 42.71
CA THR A 639 -21.01 -12.22 41.85
C THR A 639 -20.66 -11.62 40.48
N GLU A 640 -19.85 -10.54 40.43
CA GLU A 640 -19.39 -9.92 39.19
C GLU A 640 -18.42 -10.83 38.41
N ARG A 641 -17.51 -11.52 39.11
CA ARG A 641 -16.66 -12.53 38.47
C ARG A 641 -17.48 -13.63 37.79
N GLY A 642 -18.50 -14.16 38.49
CA GLY A 642 -19.41 -15.14 37.90
C GLY A 642 -20.20 -14.59 36.70
N ARG A 643 -20.48 -13.28 36.66
CA ARG A 643 -21.10 -12.60 35.50
C ARG A 643 -20.13 -12.45 34.33
N LEU A 644 -18.89 -12.03 34.59
CA LEU A 644 -17.84 -11.90 33.57
C LEU A 644 -17.45 -13.27 32.99
N GLU A 645 -17.29 -14.28 33.85
CA GLU A 645 -17.08 -15.68 33.43
C GLU A 645 -18.22 -16.16 32.52
N LYS A 646 -19.47 -15.78 32.80
CA LYS A 646 -20.61 -16.12 31.94
C LYS A 646 -20.63 -15.34 30.62
N ILE A 647 -20.14 -14.11 30.59
CA ILE A 647 -20.07 -13.29 29.37
C ILE A 647 -19.00 -13.81 28.41
N PHE A 648 -17.83 -14.19 28.95
CA PHE A 648 -16.74 -14.71 28.13
C PHE A 648 -16.95 -16.16 27.70
N LYS A 649 -17.75 -16.93 28.44
CA LYS A 649 -18.17 -18.29 28.06
C LYS A 649 -19.46 -18.28 27.24
N GLN A 650 -19.32 -18.05 25.94
CA GLN A 650 -20.40 -18.28 25.00
C GLN A 650 -20.35 -19.73 24.49
N GLU A 651 -21.48 -20.43 24.52
CA GLU A 651 -21.55 -21.84 24.08
C GLU A 651 -21.73 -21.98 22.55
N GLN A 652 -22.07 -20.89 21.86
CA GLN A 652 -22.27 -20.87 20.41
C GLN A 652 -20.93 -20.74 19.67
N GLY A 653 -20.74 -21.51 18.59
CA GLY A 653 -19.53 -21.47 17.78
C GLY A 653 -19.31 -20.14 17.03
N LYS A 654 -18.10 -19.95 16.47
CA LYS A 654 -17.66 -18.70 15.82
C LYS A 654 -18.52 -18.24 14.63
N ILE A 655 -19.28 -19.14 14.02
CA ILE A 655 -20.29 -18.84 12.99
C ILE A 655 -21.61 -19.40 13.48
N MET A 656 -22.60 -18.53 13.66
CA MET A 656 -23.88 -18.86 14.27
C MET A 656 -25.06 -18.34 13.44
N ASN A 657 -26.23 -18.93 13.62
CA ASN A 657 -27.47 -18.40 13.05
C ASN A 657 -27.82 -17.05 13.70
N ALA A 658 -28.40 -16.14 12.92
CA ALA A 658 -28.92 -14.87 13.40
C ALA A 658 -30.33 -14.64 12.85
N THR A 659 -31.19 -14.03 13.66
CA THR A 659 -32.54 -13.68 13.21
C THR A 659 -32.48 -12.60 12.14
N LYS A 660 -33.46 -12.58 11.24
CA LYS A 660 -33.58 -11.52 10.22
C LYS A 660 -33.52 -10.11 10.82
N GLN A 661 -34.15 -9.90 11.97
CA GLN A 661 -34.13 -8.61 12.69
C GLN A 661 -32.72 -8.23 13.16
N GLN A 662 -31.94 -9.19 13.68
CA GLN A 662 -30.55 -8.95 14.05
C GLN A 662 -29.69 -8.65 12.82
N ILE A 663 -29.86 -9.41 11.74
CA ILE A 663 -29.15 -9.18 10.47
C ILE A 663 -29.47 -7.79 9.92
N GLU A 664 -30.74 -7.38 9.92
CA GLU A 664 -31.15 -6.05 9.48
C GLU A 664 -30.53 -4.95 10.35
N ALA A 665 -30.50 -5.11 11.68
CA ALA A 665 -29.87 -4.17 12.59
C ALA A 665 -28.35 -4.08 12.38
N LEU A 666 -27.69 -5.22 12.15
CA LEU A 666 -26.24 -5.29 11.91
C LEU A 666 -25.85 -4.82 10.50
N SER A 667 -26.80 -4.79 9.56
CA SER A 667 -26.60 -4.31 8.18
C SER A 667 -27.00 -2.84 7.99
N GLN A 668 -27.53 -2.20 9.04
CA GLN A 668 -27.86 -0.78 9.04
C GLN A 668 -26.65 0.02 9.53
N ASP A 669 -26.29 1.08 8.79
CA ASP A 669 -25.44 2.12 9.34
C ASP A 669 -26.20 2.80 10.47
N GLU A 670 -25.76 2.62 11.72
CA GLU A 670 -26.19 3.52 12.76
C GLU A 670 -25.64 4.91 12.44
N GLU A 671 -26.56 5.82 12.12
CA GLU A 671 -26.34 7.26 12.05
C GLU A 671 -25.88 7.79 13.42
N GLY A 672 -24.62 7.56 13.76
CA GLY A 672 -23.89 8.37 14.71
C GLY A 672 -23.51 9.69 14.06
N VAL A 673 -24.45 10.64 14.06
CA VAL A 673 -24.37 12.03 13.55
C VAL A 673 -24.63 12.19 12.04
N ARG A 674 -25.88 11.97 11.61
CA ARG A 674 -26.43 12.66 10.43
C ARG A 674 -26.91 14.07 10.80
N GLY A 675 -26.16 15.07 10.34
CA GLY A 675 -26.68 16.40 10.04
C GLY A 675 -26.71 16.60 8.53
N SER A 676 -27.86 16.30 7.90
CA SER A 676 -28.29 16.73 6.55
C SER A 676 -27.28 16.65 5.38
N ASN A 677 -27.43 15.65 4.49
CA ASN A 677 -27.90 15.87 3.11
C ASN A 677 -27.85 14.58 2.28
N GLY A 678 -28.85 14.43 1.43
CA GLY A 678 -29.20 13.19 0.75
C GLY A 678 -28.21 12.71 -0.32
N ALA A 679 -28.45 11.46 -0.69
CA ALA A 679 -27.83 10.73 -1.80
C ALA A 679 -27.62 11.61 -3.04
N TRP A 680 -26.35 11.75 -3.46
CA TRP A 680 -25.94 12.24 -4.79
C TRP A 680 -24.82 11.36 -5.34
N PRO A 681 -24.69 11.23 -6.68
CA PRO A 681 -24.34 9.96 -7.31
C PRO A 681 -22.97 9.99 -8.01
N PHE A 682 -21.86 9.98 -7.27
CA PHE A 682 -20.56 9.54 -7.81
C PHE A 682 -19.72 8.91 -6.67
N PRO A 683 -19.12 7.72 -6.87
CA PRO A 683 -18.37 7.02 -5.84
C PRO A 683 -17.07 7.78 -5.58
N SER A 684 -16.89 8.19 -4.33
CA SER A 684 -15.66 8.80 -3.81
C SER A 684 -14.90 7.69 -3.11
N ASN A 685 -13.64 7.48 -3.49
CA ASN A 685 -12.73 6.55 -2.84
C ASN A 685 -12.43 7.05 -1.42
N VAL A 686 -13.30 6.68 -0.48
CA VAL A 686 -12.99 6.71 0.96
C VAL A 686 -12.24 5.42 1.24
N SER A 687 -11.04 5.51 1.80
CA SER A 687 -10.30 4.36 2.35
C SER A 687 -11.19 3.65 3.38
N GLY A 688 -11.90 2.61 2.95
CA GLY A 688 -12.93 1.92 3.74
C GLY A 688 -14.16 1.46 2.95
N SER A 689 -14.43 1.98 1.76
CA SER A 689 -15.61 1.55 0.96
C SER A 689 -15.32 0.36 0.02
N PRO A 690 -16.24 -0.62 -0.09
CA PRO A 690 -16.07 -1.76 -0.98
C PRO A 690 -16.02 -1.33 -2.46
N PHE A 691 -15.07 -1.88 -3.19
CA PHE A 691 -14.92 -1.65 -4.63
C PHE A 691 -15.45 -2.86 -5.42
N ASN A 692 -16.44 -2.66 -6.28
CA ASN A 692 -16.97 -3.76 -7.09
C ASN A 692 -16.21 -3.89 -8.42
N LEU A 693 -15.55 -5.03 -8.61
CA LEU A 693 -14.75 -5.32 -9.80
C LEU A 693 -15.58 -5.33 -11.10
N PHE A 694 -16.85 -5.72 -11.04
CA PHE A 694 -17.70 -5.85 -12.22
C PHE A 694 -18.32 -4.52 -12.67
N LYS A 695 -18.28 -3.46 -11.85
CA LYS A 695 -18.82 -2.14 -12.20
C LYS A 695 -17.96 -1.36 -13.21
N LYS A 696 -16.64 -1.63 -13.30
CA LYS A 696 -15.72 -0.96 -14.24
C LYS A 696 -15.78 -1.49 -15.67
N GLY A 697 -16.47 -2.61 -15.92
CA GLY A 697 -16.45 -3.31 -17.19
C GLY A 697 -15.16 -4.11 -17.42
N ALA A 698 -15.19 -5.05 -18.37
CA ALA A 698 -14.04 -5.91 -18.66
C ALA A 698 -12.93 -5.13 -19.40
N ILE A 699 -11.67 -5.27 -18.94
CA ILE A 699 -10.49 -4.66 -19.59
C ILE A 699 -10.25 -5.28 -20.96
N LYS A 700 -10.46 -6.61 -21.08
CA LYS A 700 -10.44 -7.32 -22.35
C LYS A 700 -11.71 -8.13 -22.46
N SER A 701 -12.47 -7.88 -23.52
CA SER A 701 -13.61 -8.68 -23.91
C SER A 701 -13.55 -9.00 -25.39
N ASN A 702 -13.85 -10.24 -25.77
CA ASN A 702 -14.09 -10.63 -27.16
C ASN A 702 -15.22 -11.67 -27.23
N ASN A 703 -15.57 -12.13 -28.44
CA ASN A 703 -16.66 -13.11 -28.67
C ASN A 703 -16.49 -14.43 -27.89
N TYR A 704 -15.30 -14.64 -27.36
CA TYR A 704 -15.02 -15.72 -26.47
C TYR A 704 -15.31 -15.25 -25.05
N ARG A 705 -14.59 -14.27 -24.46
CA ARG A 705 -14.54 -14.11 -22.99
C ARG A 705 -14.28 -12.71 -22.45
N ASP A 706 -14.36 -12.59 -21.12
CA ASP A 706 -14.14 -11.38 -20.32
C ASP A 706 -13.00 -11.54 -19.31
N LEU A 707 -12.13 -10.53 -19.24
CA LEU A 707 -11.15 -10.29 -18.18
C LEU A 707 -11.49 -8.99 -17.46
N TYR A 708 -11.71 -9.08 -16.17
CA TYR A 708 -11.82 -7.93 -15.26
C TYR A 708 -10.55 -7.83 -14.44
N GLU A 709 -10.05 -6.63 -14.21
CA GLU A 709 -8.83 -6.38 -13.43
C GLU A 709 -9.02 -5.06 -12.69
N ALA A 710 -8.66 -5.05 -11.41
CA ALA A 710 -8.80 -3.87 -10.56
C ALA A 710 -7.68 -2.86 -10.88
N ASP A 711 -8.02 -1.56 -10.84
CA ASP A 711 -7.07 -0.49 -11.21
C ASP A 711 -5.92 -0.41 -10.19
N PRO A 712 -4.66 -0.22 -10.62
CA PRO A 712 -3.51 0.09 -9.77
C PRO A 712 -3.74 1.10 -8.65
N ARG A 713 -4.56 2.12 -8.92
CA ARG A 713 -4.87 3.22 -8.00
C ARG A 713 -5.98 2.88 -7.01
N ASP A 714 -6.75 1.83 -7.28
CA ASP A 714 -7.82 1.38 -6.41
C ASP A 714 -7.38 0.13 -5.62
N TYR A 715 -7.04 -0.99 -6.29
CA TYR A 715 -6.68 -2.26 -5.63
C TYR A 715 -5.94 -3.22 -6.58
N LYS A 716 -4.60 -3.14 -6.70
CA LYS A 716 -3.88 -3.91 -7.74
C LYS A 716 -3.63 -5.42 -7.55
N PRO A 717 -3.88 -6.12 -6.43
CA PRO A 717 -3.52 -7.53 -6.40
C PRO A 717 -4.60 -8.43 -7.01
N LEU A 718 -5.62 -7.97 -7.75
CA LEU A 718 -6.77 -8.82 -8.08
C LEU A 718 -7.26 -8.72 -9.54
N GLU A 719 -7.35 -9.88 -10.20
CA GLU A 719 -7.96 -10.09 -11.52
C GLU A 719 -9.06 -11.16 -11.45
N TYR A 720 -10.04 -11.07 -12.35
CA TYR A 720 -11.11 -12.05 -12.49
C TYR A 720 -11.30 -12.42 -13.95
N LEU A 721 -11.17 -13.72 -14.24
CA LEU A 721 -11.15 -14.28 -15.58
C LEU A 721 -12.33 -15.25 -15.78
N ASN A 722 -13.10 -15.07 -16.84
CA ASN A 722 -14.23 -15.94 -17.19
C ASN A 722 -13.94 -16.64 -18.54
N LEU A 723 -14.01 -17.99 -18.61
CA LEU A 723 -13.71 -18.88 -19.73
C LEU A 723 -14.83 -19.96 -19.96
N ILE A 724 -15.81 -19.75 -20.85
CA ILE A 724 -16.82 -20.70 -21.42
C ILE A 724 -16.40 -21.55 -22.67
N GLY A 725 -15.63 -22.61 -22.54
CA GLY A 725 -15.18 -23.41 -23.71
C GLY A 725 -14.20 -22.69 -24.65
N SER A 726 -13.36 -21.81 -24.10
CA SER A 726 -12.24 -21.12 -24.77
C SER A 726 -10.96 -21.25 -23.97
N MET A 727 -9.90 -20.72 -24.56
CA MET A 727 -8.56 -20.66 -24.02
C MET A 727 -8.13 -19.21 -23.82
N ALA A 728 -7.54 -18.89 -22.67
CA ALA A 728 -6.56 -17.80 -22.56
C ALA A 728 -5.24 -18.35 -23.10
N GLY A 729 -4.82 -17.90 -24.28
CA GLY A 729 -3.63 -18.48 -24.92
C GLY A 729 -2.34 -18.08 -24.21
N PRO A 730 -1.21 -18.64 -24.63
CA PRO A 730 0.04 -18.60 -23.88
C PRO A 730 0.48 -17.16 -23.63
N PHE A 731 0.75 -16.84 -22.38
CA PHE A 731 1.26 -15.54 -21.94
C PHE A 731 2.25 -15.70 -20.78
N HIS A 732 3.09 -14.69 -20.55
CA HIS A 732 3.86 -14.57 -19.31
C HIS A 732 3.71 -13.16 -18.74
N SER A 733 3.94 -13.01 -17.43
CA SER A 733 3.80 -11.72 -16.72
C SER A 733 4.95 -11.48 -15.75
N LYS A 734 5.15 -10.22 -15.34
CA LYS A 734 6.17 -9.86 -14.34
C LYS A 734 5.73 -10.22 -12.91
N ALA A 735 4.42 -10.23 -12.66
CA ALA A 735 3.85 -10.67 -11.40
C ALA A 735 3.67 -12.19 -11.35
N ALA A 736 3.87 -12.78 -10.17
CA ALA A 736 3.42 -14.13 -9.89
C ALA A 736 1.89 -14.11 -9.67
N LYS A 737 1.21 -15.18 -10.06
CA LYS A 737 -0.25 -15.27 -10.06
C LYS A 737 -0.72 -16.47 -9.24
N ILE A 738 -1.61 -16.20 -8.29
CA ILE A 738 -2.30 -17.20 -7.47
C ILE A 738 -3.72 -17.31 -8.01
N PHE A 739 -3.97 -18.33 -8.84
CA PHE A 739 -5.29 -18.55 -9.41
C PHE A 739 -6.12 -19.46 -8.50
N ILE A 740 -7.37 -19.08 -8.29
CA ILE A 740 -8.39 -19.83 -7.54
C ILE A 740 -9.55 -20.10 -8.49
N VAL A 741 -9.88 -21.37 -8.69
CA VAL A 741 -11.04 -21.77 -9.50
C VAL A 741 -12.31 -21.58 -8.67
N VAL A 742 -13.12 -20.58 -9.03
CA VAL A 742 -14.36 -20.28 -8.30
C VAL A 742 -15.56 -21.04 -8.85
N GLU A 743 -15.56 -21.34 -10.14
CA GLU A 743 -16.62 -22.11 -10.82
C GLU A 743 -16.04 -22.81 -12.04
N GLY A 744 -16.60 -23.97 -12.38
CA GLY A 744 -16.31 -24.60 -13.66
C GLY A 744 -15.12 -25.55 -13.69
N GLU A 745 -14.76 -25.96 -14.92
CA GLU A 745 -13.75 -26.97 -15.17
C GLU A 745 -12.86 -26.64 -16.37
N GLY A 746 -11.62 -27.11 -16.34
CA GLY A 746 -10.66 -26.88 -17.40
C GLY A 746 -9.30 -27.49 -17.11
N TYR A 747 -8.26 -26.93 -17.70
CA TYR A 747 -6.87 -27.27 -17.39
C TYR A 747 -5.96 -26.08 -17.68
N PHE A 748 -4.74 -26.13 -17.16
CA PHE A 748 -3.68 -25.21 -17.56
C PHE A 748 -2.46 -25.99 -18.04
N GLU A 749 -1.64 -25.32 -18.83
CA GLU A 749 -0.30 -25.78 -19.20
C GLU A 749 0.69 -24.65 -18.94
N MET A 750 1.86 -24.99 -18.41
CA MET A 750 2.89 -24.04 -18.03
C MET A 750 4.28 -24.58 -18.38
N ALA A 751 5.11 -23.77 -19.02
CA ALA A 751 6.49 -24.11 -19.31
C ALA A 751 7.39 -23.75 -18.10
N CYS A 752 7.97 -24.77 -17.45
CA CYS A 752 8.83 -24.61 -16.28
C CYS A 752 10.31 -24.87 -16.64
N PRO A 753 11.25 -23.93 -16.36
CA PRO A 753 12.68 -24.16 -16.58
C PRO A 753 13.37 -24.94 -15.45
N HIS A 754 12.72 -25.14 -14.30
CA HIS A 754 13.31 -25.74 -13.12
C HIS A 754 12.81 -27.18 -12.92
N HIS A 755 13.43 -28.17 -13.60
CA HIS A 755 13.51 -29.59 -13.17
C HIS A 755 14.32 -30.46 -14.15
N SER A 756 15.57 -30.09 -14.47
CA SER A 756 16.51 -31.00 -15.14
C SER A 756 17.92 -30.87 -14.56
N SER A 757 18.14 -31.51 -13.42
CA SER A 757 19.48 -31.76 -12.88
C SER A 757 19.73 -33.26 -12.68
N SER A 758 19.34 -34.07 -13.68
CA SER A 758 19.71 -35.49 -13.74
C SER A 758 20.29 -35.94 -15.09
N SER A 759 20.49 -35.03 -16.05
CA SER A 759 21.28 -35.30 -17.25
C SER A 759 22.21 -34.12 -17.52
N GLY A 760 23.51 -34.39 -17.64
CA GLY A 760 24.58 -33.41 -17.74
C GLY A 760 24.61 -32.58 -19.03
N SER A 761 23.47 -32.09 -19.53
CA SER A 761 23.41 -31.13 -20.63
C SER A 761 23.34 -29.70 -20.08
N SER A 762 24.26 -28.85 -20.49
CA SER A 762 24.38 -27.43 -20.12
C SER A 762 23.33 -26.50 -20.76
N SER A 763 22.20 -27.04 -21.22
CA SER A 763 21.15 -26.29 -21.91
C SER A 763 19.87 -26.30 -21.07
N PRO A 764 19.24 -25.13 -20.82
CA PRO A 764 17.98 -25.08 -20.09
C PRO A 764 16.90 -25.82 -20.90
N THR A 765 16.38 -26.92 -20.35
CA THR A 765 15.25 -27.64 -20.93
C THR A 765 13.97 -27.25 -20.19
N TYR A 766 12.92 -26.90 -20.92
CA TYR A 766 11.61 -26.62 -20.32
C TYR A 766 10.81 -27.91 -20.12
N GLN A 767 10.23 -28.09 -18.94
CA GLN A 767 9.26 -29.14 -18.65
C GLN A 767 7.84 -28.58 -18.79
N ASN A 768 6.94 -29.35 -19.39
CA ASN A 768 5.51 -29.02 -19.40
C ASN A 768 4.89 -29.43 -18.05
N ILE A 769 4.36 -28.44 -17.34
CA ILE A 769 3.57 -28.63 -16.13
C ILE A 769 2.11 -28.42 -16.48
N SER A 770 1.28 -29.43 -16.26
CA SER A 770 -0.16 -29.37 -16.55
C SER A 770 -0.97 -29.98 -15.43
N SER A 771 -2.18 -29.46 -15.20
CA SER A 771 -3.15 -30.08 -14.30
C SER A 771 -4.58 -29.76 -14.71
N HIS A 772 -5.50 -30.64 -14.35
CA HIS A 772 -6.92 -30.37 -14.43
C HIS A 772 -7.31 -29.31 -13.39
N LEU A 773 -8.29 -28.48 -13.75
CA LEU A 773 -8.83 -27.40 -12.93
C LEU A 773 -10.30 -27.70 -12.64
N ARG A 774 -10.66 -27.66 -11.37
CA ARG A 774 -12.04 -27.77 -10.87
C ARG A 774 -12.25 -26.77 -9.75
N ARG A 775 -13.51 -26.49 -9.41
CA ARG A 775 -13.85 -25.57 -8.31
C ARG A 775 -13.07 -25.91 -7.03
N GLY A 776 -12.39 -24.91 -6.46
CA GLY A 776 -11.55 -25.05 -5.27
C GLY A 776 -10.08 -25.36 -5.55
N THR A 777 -9.71 -25.77 -6.77
CA THR A 777 -8.30 -25.90 -7.16
C THR A 777 -7.63 -24.52 -7.15
N ILE A 778 -6.44 -24.46 -6.56
CA ILE A 778 -5.54 -23.32 -6.62
C ILE A 778 -4.31 -23.72 -7.44
N PHE A 779 -3.90 -22.88 -8.38
CA PHE A 779 -2.62 -23.09 -9.07
C PHE A 779 -1.80 -21.80 -9.16
N ILE A 780 -0.49 -21.96 -9.12
CA ILE A 780 0.47 -20.86 -9.11
C ILE A 780 1.16 -20.78 -10.46
N ALA A 781 1.10 -19.61 -11.10
CA ALA A 781 1.93 -19.27 -12.24
C ALA A 781 3.03 -18.29 -11.77
N PRO A 782 4.29 -18.73 -11.62
CA PRO A 782 5.38 -17.86 -11.24
C PRO A 782 5.62 -16.75 -12.26
N ALA A 783 6.26 -15.67 -11.83
CA ALA A 783 6.68 -14.59 -12.71
C ALA A 783 7.54 -15.13 -13.87
N SER A 784 7.28 -14.62 -15.07
CA SER A 784 7.95 -14.94 -16.33
C SER A 784 7.68 -16.35 -16.89
N TYR A 785 6.90 -17.20 -16.22
CA TYR A 785 6.59 -18.53 -16.74
C TYR A 785 5.47 -18.42 -17.80
N PRO A 786 5.69 -18.94 -19.03
CA PRO A 786 4.62 -19.04 -20.02
C PRO A 786 3.51 -19.97 -19.52
N VAL A 787 2.28 -19.46 -19.46
CA VAL A 787 1.10 -20.22 -19.03
C VAL A 787 -0.05 -20.03 -20.03
N ALA A 788 -0.77 -21.10 -20.30
CA ALA A 788 -2.03 -21.11 -21.05
C ALA A 788 -3.12 -21.78 -20.20
N ILE A 789 -4.34 -21.26 -20.29
CA ILE A 789 -5.49 -21.74 -19.48
C ILE A 789 -6.63 -22.06 -20.43
N VAL A 790 -7.23 -23.23 -20.28
CA VAL A 790 -8.24 -23.75 -21.20
C VAL A 790 -9.46 -24.22 -20.41
N ALA A 791 -10.63 -23.71 -20.77
CA ALA A 791 -11.89 -24.23 -20.26
C ALA A 791 -12.29 -25.51 -20.98
N SER A 792 -12.86 -26.46 -20.24
CA SER A 792 -13.41 -27.69 -20.81
C SER A 792 -14.59 -27.40 -21.75
N ASN A 793 -14.79 -28.26 -22.74
CA ASN A 793 -15.87 -28.09 -23.72
C ASN A 793 -17.23 -28.01 -23.03
N ASN A 794 -18.07 -27.05 -23.43
CA ASN A 794 -19.40 -26.79 -22.87
C ASN A 794 -19.44 -26.42 -21.38
N SER A 795 -18.29 -26.12 -20.76
CA SER A 795 -18.22 -25.63 -19.37
C SER A 795 -17.80 -24.17 -19.34
N THR A 796 -18.36 -23.42 -18.38
CA THR A 796 -17.77 -22.18 -17.89
C THR A 796 -16.58 -22.53 -17.00
N LEU A 797 -15.58 -21.67 -16.92
CA LEU A 797 -14.44 -21.73 -16.01
C LEU A 797 -14.18 -20.31 -15.55
N LYS A 798 -14.44 -20.04 -14.28
CA LYS A 798 -14.25 -18.73 -13.66
C LYS A 798 -13.09 -18.82 -12.67
N LEU A 799 -12.17 -17.89 -12.80
CA LEU A 799 -10.91 -17.85 -12.08
C LEU A 799 -10.77 -16.50 -11.39
N LEU A 800 -10.55 -16.53 -10.09
CA LEU A 800 -10.07 -15.37 -9.32
C LEU A 800 -8.55 -15.46 -9.28
N CYS A 801 -7.85 -14.39 -9.60
CA CYS A 801 -6.39 -14.36 -9.62
C CYS A 801 -5.88 -13.27 -8.68
N PHE A 802 -5.06 -13.66 -7.72
CA PHE A 802 -4.29 -12.70 -6.94
C PHE A 802 -2.90 -12.50 -7.54
N GLU A 803 -2.54 -11.26 -7.86
CA GLU A 803 -1.23 -10.89 -8.35
C GLU A 803 -0.29 -10.50 -7.21
N VAL A 804 0.85 -11.18 -7.15
CA VAL A 804 1.94 -10.88 -6.23
C VAL A 804 3.04 -10.12 -6.97
N ASN A 805 3.47 -8.98 -6.41
CA ASN A 805 4.38 -8.01 -7.05
C ASN A 805 3.81 -7.43 -8.35
N ALA A 806 2.54 -6.97 -8.30
CA ALA A 806 1.78 -6.44 -9.44
C ALA A 806 2.22 -5.04 -9.94
N GLN A 807 3.16 -4.38 -9.27
CA GLN A 807 3.60 -3.03 -9.65
C GLN A 807 4.22 -3.05 -11.06
N ALA A 808 3.72 -2.17 -11.94
CA ALA A 808 4.06 -2.16 -13.36
C ALA A 808 4.00 -3.56 -14.05
N ASN A 809 3.11 -4.45 -13.59
CA ASN A 809 2.91 -5.75 -14.23
C ASN A 809 2.46 -5.56 -15.68
N ILE A 810 3.15 -6.22 -16.61
CA ILE A 810 2.80 -6.25 -18.02
C ILE A 810 2.61 -7.71 -18.39
N ARG A 811 1.50 -8.00 -19.06
CA ARG A 811 1.19 -9.31 -19.60
C ARG A 811 1.63 -9.38 -21.07
N TYR A 812 2.63 -10.20 -21.36
CA TYR A 812 3.13 -10.43 -22.71
C TYR A 812 2.47 -11.66 -23.30
N THR A 813 1.71 -11.47 -24.38
CA THR A 813 1.08 -12.58 -25.11
C THR A 813 2.07 -13.20 -26.08
N LEU A 814 2.06 -14.54 -26.16
CA LEU A 814 2.93 -15.32 -27.05
C LEU A 814 2.20 -15.76 -28.33
N ALA A 815 0.88 -15.57 -28.38
CA ALA A 815 0.04 -15.86 -29.54
C ALA A 815 -1.10 -14.84 -29.68
N GLY A 816 -1.68 -14.77 -30.89
CA GLY A 816 -2.76 -13.84 -31.25
C GLY A 816 -2.27 -12.44 -31.62
N LYS A 817 -3.19 -11.56 -31.99
CA LYS A 817 -2.87 -10.20 -32.44
C LYS A 817 -2.12 -9.42 -31.36
N GLY A 818 -0.99 -8.81 -31.74
CA GLY A 818 -0.15 -8.01 -30.84
C GLY A 818 0.76 -8.83 -29.90
N ASN A 819 1.06 -10.08 -30.26
CA ASN A 819 2.00 -10.92 -29.52
C ASN A 819 3.46 -10.45 -29.69
N VAL A 820 4.34 -10.87 -28.77
CA VAL A 820 5.76 -10.46 -28.75
C VAL A 820 6.50 -10.84 -30.03
N ILE A 821 6.17 -11.99 -30.64
CA ILE A 821 6.82 -12.45 -31.88
C ILE A 821 6.41 -11.56 -33.06
N ASP A 822 5.16 -11.14 -33.13
CA ASP A 822 4.67 -10.22 -34.18
C ASP A 822 5.44 -8.88 -34.17
N ALA A 823 5.78 -8.38 -32.99
CA ALA A 823 6.56 -7.15 -32.79
C ALA A 823 8.05 -7.25 -33.16
N MET A 824 8.59 -8.44 -33.42
CA MET A 824 9.99 -8.61 -33.81
C MET A 824 10.25 -8.15 -35.25
N HIS A 825 11.44 -7.61 -35.50
CA HIS A 825 11.95 -7.37 -36.85
C HIS A 825 11.96 -8.66 -37.66
N ILE A 826 11.72 -8.55 -38.98
CA ILE A 826 11.58 -9.71 -39.85
C ILE A 826 12.88 -10.52 -39.95
N GLU A 827 14.03 -9.84 -39.90
CA GLU A 827 15.35 -10.44 -39.89
C GLU A 827 15.60 -11.19 -38.56
N ALA A 828 15.11 -10.64 -37.44
CA ALA A 828 15.21 -11.30 -36.15
C ALA A 828 14.33 -12.57 -36.10
N LYS A 829 13.12 -12.53 -36.68
CA LYS A 829 12.27 -13.72 -36.86
C LYS A 829 12.99 -14.78 -37.68
N GLU A 830 13.61 -14.39 -38.79
CA GLU A 830 14.34 -15.32 -39.67
C GLU A 830 15.48 -16.03 -38.94
N LEU A 831 16.32 -15.26 -38.25
CA LEU A 831 17.45 -15.80 -37.49
C LEU A 831 17.00 -16.66 -36.29
N ALA A 832 15.93 -16.27 -35.58
CA ALA A 832 15.47 -16.95 -34.38
C ALA A 832 14.81 -18.30 -34.69
N PHE A 833 14.04 -18.39 -35.79
CA PHE A 833 13.28 -19.60 -36.14
C PHE A 833 13.95 -20.45 -37.24
N GLY A 834 14.99 -19.94 -37.90
CA GLY A 834 15.73 -20.67 -38.94
C GLY A 834 14.92 -20.90 -40.24
N VAL A 835 13.87 -20.11 -40.46
CA VAL A 835 12.99 -20.13 -41.65
C VAL A 835 12.75 -18.69 -42.11
N ALA A 836 12.27 -18.46 -43.33
CA ALA A 836 12.10 -17.11 -43.87
C ALA A 836 11.22 -16.23 -42.95
N GLY A 837 11.66 -15.01 -42.64
CA GLY A 837 10.96 -14.16 -41.66
C GLY A 837 9.50 -13.85 -42.04
N ILE A 838 9.20 -13.77 -43.34
CA ILE A 838 7.83 -13.61 -43.87
C ILE A 838 6.94 -14.81 -43.51
N GLU A 839 7.49 -16.03 -43.54
CA GLU A 839 6.76 -17.25 -43.19
C GLU A 839 6.40 -17.26 -41.69
N VAL A 840 7.34 -16.88 -40.83
CA VAL A 840 7.09 -16.70 -39.38
C VAL A 840 5.98 -15.67 -39.16
N GLU A 841 6.07 -14.52 -39.83
CA GLU A 841 5.08 -13.45 -39.71
C GLU A 841 3.68 -13.89 -40.16
N GLN A 842 3.59 -14.65 -41.25
CA GLN A 842 2.32 -15.21 -41.72
C GLN A 842 1.70 -16.17 -40.69
N ILE A 843 2.50 -17.06 -40.09
CA ILE A 843 2.02 -18.01 -39.08
C ILE A 843 1.51 -17.28 -37.83
N PHE A 844 2.30 -16.36 -37.27
CA PHE A 844 1.93 -15.65 -36.03
C PHE A 844 0.80 -14.63 -36.22
N ARG A 845 0.47 -14.26 -37.47
CA ARG A 845 -0.69 -13.42 -37.80
C ARG A 845 -1.94 -14.19 -38.20
N ASN A 846 -1.90 -15.52 -38.31
CA ASN A 846 -3.10 -16.31 -38.64
C ASN A 846 -4.20 -16.20 -37.58
N GLN A 847 -3.82 -15.95 -36.32
CA GLN A 847 -4.76 -15.76 -35.23
C GLN A 847 -5.08 -14.27 -35.05
N MET A 848 -6.29 -13.86 -35.47
CA MET A 848 -6.72 -12.46 -35.48
C MET A 848 -7.26 -11.98 -34.13
N ASP A 849 -7.68 -12.90 -33.26
CA ASP A 849 -8.12 -12.57 -31.90
C ASP A 849 -6.93 -12.20 -31.01
N CYS A 850 -7.19 -11.47 -29.93
CA CYS A 850 -6.20 -11.11 -28.92
C CYS A 850 -6.54 -11.82 -27.60
N PHE A 851 -5.54 -12.48 -27.00
CA PHE A 851 -5.58 -13.11 -25.67
C PHE A 851 -6.52 -14.31 -25.49
N PHE A 852 -7.80 -14.22 -25.87
CA PHE A 852 -8.76 -15.33 -25.81
C PHE A 852 -9.04 -15.93 -27.18
N PHE A 853 -9.04 -17.26 -27.25
CA PHE A 853 -9.15 -18.05 -28.48
C PHE A 853 -10.11 -19.22 -28.30
N PRO A 854 -10.69 -19.78 -29.37
CA PRO A 854 -11.34 -21.09 -29.30
C PRO A 854 -10.42 -22.14 -28.68
N GLY A 855 -10.96 -22.97 -27.78
CA GLY A 855 -10.21 -24.07 -27.18
C GLY A 855 -9.82 -25.13 -28.23
N PRO A 856 -8.87 -26.03 -27.92
CA PRO A 856 -8.37 -27.04 -28.87
C PRO A 856 -9.46 -27.94 -29.45
N SER A 857 -10.49 -28.28 -28.69
CA SER A 857 -11.57 -29.17 -29.14
C SER A 857 -12.65 -28.48 -29.98
N THR A 858 -12.81 -27.15 -29.89
CA THR A 858 -13.82 -26.41 -30.66
C THR A 858 -13.45 -26.35 -32.15
N ARG A 859 -12.17 -26.52 -32.49
CA ARG A 859 -11.68 -26.56 -33.88
C ARG A 859 -12.04 -27.84 -34.63
N GLN A 860 -12.22 -28.98 -33.96
CA GLN A 860 -12.55 -30.25 -34.63
C GLN A 860 -14.00 -30.29 -35.17
N GLN A 861 -14.94 -29.53 -34.57
CA GLN A 861 -16.32 -29.48 -35.08
C GLN A 861 -16.47 -28.55 -36.31
N GLY A 862 -15.55 -27.61 -36.53
CA GLY A 862 -15.59 -26.68 -37.66
C GLY A 862 -15.06 -27.23 -38.99
N GLN A 863 -14.38 -28.39 -38.99
CA GLN A 863 -13.87 -29.03 -40.22
C GLN A 863 -14.77 -30.17 -40.73
N GLY A 864 -15.82 -30.54 -40.00
CA GLY A 864 -16.73 -31.65 -40.38
C GLY A 864 -17.93 -31.26 -41.25
N SER A 865 -18.11 -29.99 -41.62
CA SER A 865 -19.31 -29.50 -42.35
C SER A 865 -18.99 -28.85 -43.70
N ARG A 866 -17.87 -29.23 -44.34
CA ARG A 866 -17.48 -28.74 -45.67
C ARG A 866 -17.10 -29.82 -46.67
N ALA A 867 -17.62 -31.02 -46.49
CA ALA A 867 -17.59 -32.10 -47.47
C ALA A 867 -19.00 -32.71 -47.56
N ASP A 868 -19.91 -32.03 -48.26
CA ASP A 868 -21.04 -32.58 -49.01
C ASP A 868 -21.92 -31.42 -49.52
N THR A 869 -21.48 -30.78 -50.61
CA THR A 869 -22.32 -30.20 -51.68
C THR A 869 -21.44 -29.96 -52.90
#